data_AF-A0A1I3K2I7-F1
#
_entry.id   AF-A0A1I3K2I7-F1
#
_cell.length_a   1.000
_cell.length_b   1.000
_cell.length_c   1.000
_cell.angle_alpha   90.00
_cell.angle_beta   90.00
_cell.angle_gamma   90.00
#
_symmetry.space_group_name_H-M   'P 1'
#
loop_
_entity.id
_entity.type
_entity.pdbx_description
1 polymer ?
#
loop_
_entity_poly.entity_id
_entity_poly.type
_entity_poly.pdbx_seq_one_letter_code
_entity_poly.pdbx_strand_id
1 'polypeptide(L)'
;MSVERVTYKLGDADLILETGKIGKQANGCVYAQWGGAAIIATICASSSVTEGQDFVPVTVEYNEKFYAAGKIPGGFVKREGRPKDKEILVSRLIDRPMRPLFEPSFGHELQIVPTCVSCDGVHTQDILAVIAASAATCISDIPFHGPVAACRVGYLNGEYIINPTFEQIEKGELEIVVAGTKDGFTMVEGGANEVSEELMLGALERAQKFITDMCLLQEELVKKAGKEKLPLNPLDVTLDNAEAIEAEATPLLKEACFKGSKIERGKAISQVQRDLAAKYAEQLSDPIQAKLFCTLMDDIQYKLLRKSILDDGVRVDGRKVDEIRPITCEVNVLPTPHGSALFTRGETQSLAVCTLGTAMDEQSYDDIDGDRSEHFILHYNFPPYSVGETGKLTTGRREIGHGNLARRSLAAMVPSREEFPYTIRVVSEIMESNGSSSQASTCGGTLCMLAAGVPMKKMVAGIAMGLITEPEGDNPYGRYKILSDILGEEDHLGDMDFKVAGTKDGITGFQMDIKIAGVTTEIMKKAMEQARQGRLHILSIMEKCIDKPAPLAKNAPQILTMKIPVDKIGALIGPGGKNVKALCAQYDVTINTEDDGTVTIYSKNGLNAEAAKKAVKGITEDPEVGTIYQGTVKRIMDFGAFVEILPGKEGLCHISKLSKQRVNKVTDVLTEGQVIPVKLLEVDKQGRLNLSYIDALDEQK
;
A
#
# COMPACT_ATOMS: atom_id res chain seq x y z
N MET A 1 34.41 18.74 -19.29
CA MET A 1 33.01 19.11 -19.58
C MET A 1 32.75 20.50 -19.01
N SER A 2 32.17 21.38 -19.82
CA SER A 2 31.48 22.58 -19.35
C SER A 2 30.29 22.17 -18.48
N VAL A 3 29.84 23.09 -17.62
CA VAL A 3 28.59 22.89 -16.88
C VAL A 3 27.45 23.26 -17.82
N GLU A 4 26.57 22.31 -18.09
CA GLU A 4 25.41 22.49 -18.97
C GLU A 4 24.12 22.41 -18.17
N ARG A 5 23.15 23.27 -18.53
CA ARG A 5 21.88 23.40 -17.81
C ARG A 5 20.72 23.63 -18.77
N VAL A 6 19.57 23.04 -18.43
CA VAL A 6 18.26 23.33 -19.02
C VAL A 6 17.26 23.62 -17.90
N THR A 7 16.22 24.39 -18.18
CA THR A 7 15.25 24.84 -17.17
C THR A 7 13.86 24.92 -17.76
N TYR A 8 12.86 24.51 -16.98
CA TYR A 8 11.45 24.55 -17.32
C TYR A 8 10.66 25.20 -16.18
N LYS A 9 9.70 26.07 -16.51
CA LYS A 9 8.87 26.73 -15.51
C LYS A 9 7.68 25.84 -15.14
N LEU A 10 7.60 25.38 -13.89
CA LEU A 10 6.50 24.55 -13.38
C LEU A 10 5.82 25.23 -12.20
N GLY A 11 4.66 25.84 -12.45
CA GLY A 11 4.00 26.71 -11.48
C GLY A 11 4.90 27.91 -11.15
N ASP A 12 5.07 28.17 -9.86
CA ASP A 12 5.91 29.28 -9.37
C ASP A 12 7.41 28.92 -9.29
N ALA A 13 7.76 27.64 -9.41
CA ALA A 13 9.13 27.15 -9.27
C ALA A 13 9.74 26.74 -10.62
N ASP A 14 11.08 26.80 -10.68
CA ASP A 14 11.84 26.33 -11.83
C ASP A 14 12.24 24.87 -11.60
N LEU A 15 12.00 24.01 -12.59
CA LEU A 15 12.58 22.68 -12.70
C LEU A 15 13.87 22.77 -13.51
N ILE A 16 14.97 22.30 -12.94
CA ILE A 16 16.33 22.46 -13.47
C ILE A 16 16.95 21.09 -13.63
N LEU A 17 17.61 20.86 -14.77
CA LEU A 17 18.51 19.72 -14.98
C LEU A 17 19.90 20.28 -15.31
N GLU A 18 20.91 19.89 -14.52
CA GLU A 18 22.30 20.33 -14.64
C GLU A 18 23.26 19.14 -14.70
N THR A 19 24.29 19.22 -15.55
CA THR A 19 25.37 18.22 -15.63
C THR A 19 26.74 18.87 -15.81
N GLY A 20 27.81 18.07 -15.74
CA GLY A 20 29.19 18.51 -15.96
C GLY A 20 29.90 19.06 -14.72
N LYS A 21 29.20 19.28 -13.61
CA LYS A 21 29.76 19.76 -12.33
C LYS A 21 30.12 18.64 -11.36
N ILE A 22 29.20 17.70 -11.13
CA ILE A 22 29.30 16.62 -10.13
C ILE A 22 29.24 15.24 -10.80
N GLY A 23 29.66 14.18 -10.11
CA GLY A 23 29.51 12.79 -10.58
C GLY A 23 30.25 12.44 -11.87
N LYS A 24 31.35 13.13 -12.18
CA LYS A 24 32.05 13.08 -13.49
C LYS A 24 32.61 11.72 -13.90
N GLN A 25 32.75 10.77 -12.97
CA GLN A 25 33.24 9.43 -13.26
C GLN A 25 32.13 8.48 -13.72
N ALA A 26 30.86 8.81 -13.50
CA ALA A 26 29.74 8.01 -13.98
C ALA A 26 29.60 8.10 -15.51
N ASN A 27 28.98 7.09 -16.11
CA ASN A 27 28.58 7.12 -17.52
C ASN A 27 27.64 8.31 -17.77
N GLY A 28 26.72 8.58 -16.85
CA GLY A 28 25.92 9.81 -16.83
C GLY A 28 25.63 10.28 -15.40
N CYS A 29 25.55 11.60 -15.21
CA CYS A 29 25.18 12.21 -13.94
C CYS A 29 24.38 13.49 -14.16
N VAL A 30 23.22 13.62 -13.51
CA VAL A 30 22.38 14.82 -13.54
C VAL A 30 22.05 15.25 -12.11
N TYR A 31 22.22 16.53 -11.83
CA TYR A 31 21.62 17.21 -10.70
C TYR A 31 20.28 17.79 -11.15
N ALA A 32 19.19 17.33 -10.56
CA ALA A 32 17.85 17.82 -10.81
C ALA A 32 17.33 18.58 -9.60
N GLN A 33 16.66 19.71 -9.83
CA GLN A 33 16.06 20.53 -8.77
C GLN A 33 14.68 21.01 -9.19
N TRP A 34 13.72 21.00 -8.28
CA TRP A 34 12.43 21.67 -8.43
C TRP A 34 12.04 22.31 -7.10
N GLY A 35 11.94 23.64 -7.07
CA GLY A 35 11.81 24.37 -5.81
C GLY A 35 13.01 24.11 -4.90
N GLY A 36 12.75 23.68 -3.66
CA GLY A 36 13.79 23.25 -2.72
C GLY A 36 14.07 21.74 -2.72
N ALA A 37 13.33 20.94 -3.50
CA ALA A 37 13.63 19.52 -3.68
C ALA A 37 14.78 19.31 -4.69
N ALA A 38 15.69 18.39 -4.40
CA ALA A 38 16.81 18.07 -5.31
C ALA A 38 17.23 16.59 -5.28
N ILE A 39 17.49 16.06 -6.49
CA ILE A 39 17.95 14.70 -6.73
C ILE A 39 19.30 14.74 -7.46
N ILE A 40 20.24 13.89 -7.05
CA ILE A 40 21.43 13.56 -7.86
C ILE A 40 21.21 12.16 -8.42
N ALA A 41 21.09 12.05 -9.74
CA ALA A 41 20.96 10.76 -10.41
C ALA A 41 22.24 10.42 -11.18
N THR A 42 22.74 9.20 -10.97
CA THR A 42 23.86 8.63 -11.72
C THR A 42 23.48 7.34 -12.41
N ILE A 43 24.09 7.07 -13.56
CA ILE A 43 24.09 5.75 -14.19
C ILE A 43 25.53 5.29 -14.46
N CYS A 44 25.79 4.01 -14.19
CA CYS A 44 27.04 3.34 -14.51
C CYS A 44 26.78 2.04 -15.28
N ALA A 45 27.68 1.71 -16.20
CA ALA A 45 27.77 0.40 -16.85
C ALA A 45 29.03 -0.33 -16.35
N SER A 46 28.95 -1.66 -16.19
CA SER A 46 30.11 -2.49 -15.87
C SER A 46 31.14 -2.48 -17.00
N SER A 47 32.40 -2.83 -16.70
CA SER A 47 33.44 -2.95 -17.73
C SER A 47 33.36 -4.25 -18.53
N SER A 48 32.65 -5.27 -18.03
CA SER A 48 32.50 -6.59 -18.65
C SER A 48 31.22 -6.68 -19.46
N VAL A 49 31.32 -7.22 -20.67
CA VAL A 49 30.19 -7.52 -21.55
C VAL A 49 29.84 -9.00 -21.45
N THR A 50 28.55 -9.31 -21.41
CA THR A 50 28.02 -10.66 -21.57
C THR A 50 27.17 -10.70 -22.83
N GLU A 51 27.56 -11.52 -23.80
CA GLU A 51 26.83 -11.69 -25.05
C GLU A 51 25.62 -12.61 -24.89
N GLY A 52 24.64 -12.42 -25.77
CA GLY A 52 23.48 -13.30 -25.85
C GLY A 52 22.56 -13.24 -24.64
N GLN A 53 22.51 -12.14 -23.87
CA GLN A 53 21.54 -11.96 -22.80
C GLN A 53 20.11 -11.75 -23.37
N ASP A 54 19.13 -12.37 -22.72
CA ASP A 54 17.70 -12.28 -23.01
C ASP A 54 17.00 -11.21 -22.15
N PHE A 55 17.73 -10.59 -21.22
CA PHE A 55 17.25 -9.52 -20.36
C PHE A 55 18.36 -8.50 -20.11
N VAL A 56 17.97 -7.27 -19.75
CA VAL A 56 18.91 -6.22 -19.34
C VAL A 56 19.14 -6.30 -17.83
N PRO A 57 20.37 -6.56 -17.34
CA PRO A 57 20.71 -6.55 -15.93
C PRO A 57 20.82 -5.11 -15.38
N VAL A 58 19.69 -4.40 -15.36
CA VAL A 58 19.56 -3.06 -14.76
C VAL A 58 19.05 -3.13 -13.33
N THR A 59 19.77 -2.48 -12.43
CA THR A 59 19.40 -2.26 -11.02
C THR A 59 19.13 -0.78 -10.78
N VAL A 60 18.01 -0.47 -10.14
CA VAL A 60 17.65 0.89 -9.75
C VAL A 60 17.53 0.97 -8.24
N GLU A 61 18.27 1.91 -7.64
CA GLU A 61 18.33 2.11 -6.19
C GLU A 61 18.14 3.59 -5.86
N TYR A 62 16.89 3.98 -5.66
CA TYR A 62 16.55 5.29 -5.12
C TYR A 62 16.83 5.31 -3.62
N ASN A 63 17.49 6.38 -3.15
CA ASN A 63 17.87 6.53 -1.74
C ASN A 63 17.49 7.91 -1.21
N GLU A 64 17.00 7.95 0.03
CA GLU A 64 16.66 9.17 0.75
C GLU A 64 17.66 9.43 1.88
N LYS A 65 18.23 10.64 1.89
CA LYS A 65 19.15 11.04 2.95
C LYS A 65 18.45 11.91 3.95
N PHE A 66 18.56 11.61 5.24
CA PHE A 66 17.87 12.38 6.27
C PHE A 66 18.34 13.83 6.34
N TYR A 67 19.60 14.08 5.97
CA TYR A 67 20.12 15.44 5.81
C TYR A 67 19.36 16.25 4.75
N ALA A 68 18.70 15.61 3.78
CA ALA A 68 17.90 16.29 2.77
C ALA A 68 16.77 17.12 3.40
N ALA A 69 16.24 16.66 4.54
CA ALA A 69 15.25 17.37 5.34
C ALA A 69 15.85 18.01 6.61
N GLY A 70 17.18 18.06 6.74
CA GLY A 70 17.85 18.53 7.96
C GLY A 70 17.60 17.67 9.20
N LYS A 71 17.19 16.40 9.03
CA LYS A 71 16.90 15.47 10.12
C LYS A 71 18.10 14.56 10.42
N ILE A 72 18.14 14.03 11.64
CA ILE A 72 18.99 12.89 12.04
C ILE A 72 18.08 11.66 12.15
N PRO A 73 18.45 10.47 11.64
CA PRO A 73 17.62 9.27 11.75
C PRO A 73 17.17 8.95 13.18
N GLY A 74 15.89 8.60 13.35
CA GLY A 74 15.26 8.34 14.64
C GLY A 74 15.73 7.06 15.33
N GLY A 75 16.15 6.05 14.55
CA GLY A 75 16.59 4.75 15.05
C GLY A 75 17.78 4.79 16.01
N PHE A 76 18.08 3.65 16.66
CA PHE A 76 19.23 3.50 17.57
C PHE A 76 20.55 3.83 16.86
N VAL A 77 20.69 3.38 15.60
CA VAL A 77 21.82 3.72 14.74
C VAL A 77 21.48 5.02 14.00
N LYS A 78 22.29 6.07 14.21
CA LYS A 78 22.12 7.40 13.59
C LYS A 78 22.65 7.44 12.15
N ARG A 79 22.24 6.48 11.34
CA ARG A 79 22.64 6.29 9.93
C ARG A 79 21.50 5.63 9.16
N GLU A 80 21.34 5.98 7.90
CA GLU A 80 20.43 5.29 6.98
C GLU A 80 20.80 3.80 6.90
N GLY A 81 19.80 2.94 7.08
CA GLY A 81 19.94 1.49 7.16
C GLY A 81 19.50 0.79 5.88
N ARG A 82 18.67 -0.25 6.04
CA ARG A 82 18.03 -0.93 4.91
C ARG A 82 17.09 0.04 4.16
N PRO A 83 16.91 -0.13 2.84
CA PRO A 83 15.92 0.64 2.09
C PRO A 83 14.53 0.49 2.70
N LYS A 84 13.83 1.61 2.81
CA LYS A 84 12.44 1.67 3.26
C LYS A 84 11.48 1.34 2.11
N ASP A 85 10.22 1.08 2.46
CA ASP A 85 9.18 0.78 1.48
C ASP A 85 9.02 1.91 0.45
N LYS A 86 9.04 3.18 0.87
CA LYS A 86 9.03 4.34 -0.05
C LYS A 86 10.19 4.28 -1.03
N GLU A 87 11.41 4.02 -0.56
CA GLU A 87 12.60 3.96 -1.41
C GLU A 87 12.51 2.83 -2.45
N ILE A 88 11.98 1.68 -2.03
CA ILE A 88 11.73 0.52 -2.90
C ILE A 88 10.65 0.83 -3.94
N LEU A 89 9.55 1.48 -3.53
CA LEU A 89 8.46 1.86 -4.41
C LEU A 89 8.91 2.88 -5.46
N VAL A 90 9.67 3.90 -5.07
CA VAL A 90 10.24 4.89 -6.02
C VAL A 90 11.26 4.23 -6.94
N SER A 91 12.09 3.31 -6.43
CA SER A 91 13.00 2.53 -7.28
C SER A 91 12.23 1.75 -8.35
N ARG A 92 11.06 1.17 -8.01
CA ARG A 92 10.18 0.50 -8.98
C ARG A 92 9.51 1.47 -9.94
N LEU A 93 9.10 2.65 -9.46
CA LEU A 93 8.51 3.72 -10.27
C LEU A 93 9.46 4.17 -11.40
N ILE A 94 10.76 4.19 -11.13
CA ILE A 94 11.81 4.55 -12.10
C ILE A 94 12.13 3.37 -13.03
N ASP A 95 12.27 2.17 -12.46
CA ASP A 95 12.64 0.95 -13.18
C ASP A 95 11.62 0.54 -14.25
N ARG A 96 10.32 0.49 -13.88
CA ARG A 96 9.22 0.03 -14.76
C ARG A 96 9.19 0.71 -16.14
N PRO A 97 9.18 2.06 -16.24
CA PRO A 97 9.08 2.72 -17.53
C PRO A 97 10.41 2.77 -18.29
N MET A 98 11.57 2.62 -17.62
CA MET A 98 12.88 2.68 -18.26
C MET A 98 13.37 1.33 -18.77
N ARG A 99 13.07 0.23 -18.07
CA ARG A 99 13.60 -1.11 -18.38
C ARG A 99 13.32 -1.55 -19.83
N PRO A 100 12.12 -1.36 -20.40
CA PRO A 100 11.83 -1.77 -21.78
C PRO A 100 12.63 -1.00 -22.85
N LEU A 101 13.24 0.14 -22.50
CA LEU A 101 13.94 1.02 -23.43
C LEU A 101 15.45 0.76 -23.49
N PHE A 102 15.95 -0.19 -22.71
CA PHE A 102 17.34 -0.65 -22.81
C PHE A 102 17.45 -1.81 -23.80
N GLU A 103 18.56 -1.85 -24.52
CA GLU A 103 18.87 -2.92 -25.47
C GLU A 103 19.48 -4.14 -24.75
N PRO A 104 18.86 -5.33 -24.78
CA PRO A 104 19.45 -6.55 -24.21
C PRO A 104 20.82 -6.88 -24.81
N SER A 105 21.00 -6.57 -26.10
CA SER A 105 22.27 -6.74 -26.82
C SER A 105 23.40 -5.82 -26.33
N PHE A 106 23.13 -4.86 -25.44
CA PHE A 106 24.20 -4.06 -24.84
C PHE A 106 25.10 -4.92 -23.94
N GLY A 107 24.53 -5.90 -23.21
CA GLY A 107 25.28 -6.92 -22.49
C GLY A 107 26.03 -6.47 -21.22
N HIS A 108 25.90 -5.21 -20.81
CA HIS A 108 26.51 -4.69 -19.59
C HIS A 108 25.55 -4.70 -18.40
N GLU A 109 26.08 -4.89 -17.20
CA GLU A 109 25.35 -4.63 -15.95
C GLU A 109 25.20 -3.12 -15.76
N LEU A 110 23.97 -2.67 -15.51
CA LEU A 110 23.63 -1.26 -15.36
C LEU A 110 23.18 -0.96 -13.94
N GLN A 111 23.64 0.15 -13.38
CA GLN A 111 23.19 0.62 -12.07
C GLN A 111 22.76 2.09 -12.16
N ILE A 112 21.52 2.36 -11.80
CA ILE A 112 20.94 3.71 -11.70
C ILE A 112 20.74 4.04 -10.22
N VAL A 113 21.36 5.13 -9.75
CA VAL A 113 21.33 5.54 -8.35
C VAL A 113 20.85 7.00 -8.24
N PRO A 114 19.53 7.24 -8.14
CA PRO A 114 18.98 8.54 -7.82
C PRO A 114 18.95 8.75 -6.31
N THR A 115 19.62 9.80 -5.82
CA THR A 115 19.72 10.13 -4.40
C THR A 115 19.01 11.44 -4.11
N CYS A 116 18.05 11.42 -3.20
CA CYS A 116 17.43 12.64 -2.68
C CYS A 116 18.38 13.34 -1.71
N VAL A 117 18.77 14.56 -2.05
CA VAL A 117 19.77 15.35 -1.31
C VAL A 117 19.22 16.67 -0.75
N SER A 118 18.01 17.06 -1.14
CA SER A 118 17.28 18.20 -0.57
C SER A 118 15.78 17.93 -0.66
N CYS A 119 15.05 18.28 0.40
CA CYS A 119 13.60 18.18 0.53
C CYS A 119 13.07 19.48 1.16
N ASP A 120 12.02 20.07 0.59
CA ASP A 120 11.40 21.29 1.10
C ASP A 120 10.07 21.07 1.83
N GLY A 121 9.61 19.81 1.94
CA GLY A 121 8.32 19.46 2.55
C GLY A 121 7.10 19.92 1.75
N VAL A 122 7.28 20.45 0.54
CA VAL A 122 6.21 20.95 -0.32
C VAL A 122 6.09 20.10 -1.58
N HIS A 123 7.21 19.88 -2.27
CA HIS A 123 7.27 19.20 -3.55
C HIS A 123 7.66 17.72 -3.38
N THR A 124 6.96 16.85 -4.11
CA THR A 124 7.26 15.41 -4.15
C THR A 124 8.54 15.14 -4.96
N GLN A 125 9.41 14.26 -4.44
CA GLN A 125 10.75 14.05 -5.01
C GLN A 125 10.81 12.89 -6.00
N ASP A 126 9.83 11.99 -5.96
CA ASP A 126 9.76 10.78 -6.78
C ASP A 126 9.63 11.09 -8.28
N ILE A 127 8.79 12.06 -8.66
CA ILE A 127 8.66 12.53 -10.04
C ILE A 127 9.98 13.12 -10.54
N LEU A 128 10.62 13.95 -9.71
CA LEU A 128 11.92 14.54 -10.03
C LEU A 128 12.99 13.44 -10.19
N ALA A 129 12.92 12.36 -9.41
CA ALA A 129 13.84 11.24 -9.48
C ALA A 129 13.71 10.46 -10.79
N VAL A 130 12.48 10.24 -11.30
CA VAL A 130 12.25 9.63 -12.63
C VAL A 130 12.89 10.48 -13.73
N ILE A 131 12.61 11.79 -13.73
CA ILE A 131 13.14 12.71 -14.74
C ILE A 131 14.67 12.78 -14.67
N ALA A 132 15.25 12.84 -13.46
CA ALA A 132 16.69 12.88 -13.26
C ALA A 132 17.39 11.58 -13.72
N ALA A 133 16.81 10.42 -13.38
CA ALA A 133 17.31 9.11 -13.79
C ALA A 133 17.31 8.96 -15.31
N SER A 134 16.20 9.30 -15.96
CA SER A 134 16.11 9.28 -17.42
C SER A 134 17.11 10.24 -18.06
N ALA A 135 17.20 11.48 -17.57
CA ALA A 135 18.14 12.47 -18.09
C ALA A 135 19.60 12.00 -17.98
N ALA A 136 19.98 11.42 -16.83
CA ALA A 136 21.32 10.86 -16.60
C ALA A 136 21.64 9.72 -17.59
N THR A 137 20.68 8.84 -17.84
CA THR A 137 20.80 7.77 -18.85
C THR A 137 20.91 8.33 -20.26
N CYS A 138 20.07 9.29 -20.62
CA CYS A 138 20.07 9.88 -21.96
C CYS A 138 21.39 10.58 -22.30
N ILE A 139 21.99 11.34 -21.36
CA ILE A 139 23.28 12.00 -21.61
C ILE A 139 24.49 11.05 -21.57
N SER A 140 24.31 9.84 -21.05
CA SER A 140 25.39 8.86 -20.95
C SER A 140 25.80 8.29 -22.31
N ASP A 141 26.85 7.49 -22.33
CA ASP A 141 27.29 6.68 -23.47
C ASP A 141 26.54 5.33 -23.57
N ILE A 142 25.53 5.07 -22.74
CA ILE A 142 24.74 3.84 -22.77
C ILE A 142 23.62 3.94 -23.82
N PRO A 143 23.45 2.92 -24.71
CA PRO A 143 22.31 2.80 -25.62
C PRO A 143 20.99 2.73 -24.85
N PHE A 144 20.08 3.66 -25.15
CA PHE A 144 18.80 3.81 -24.46
C PHE A 144 17.80 4.55 -25.34
N HIS A 145 16.60 3.97 -25.52
CA HIS A 145 15.52 4.49 -26.38
C HIS A 145 14.57 5.45 -25.65
N GLY A 146 15.09 6.19 -24.67
CA GLY A 146 14.35 7.26 -24.00
C GLY A 146 14.36 8.59 -24.78
N PRO A 147 14.00 9.71 -24.14
CA PRO A 147 13.77 9.86 -22.69
C PRO A 147 12.40 9.37 -22.21
N VAL A 148 12.34 9.12 -20.91
CA VAL A 148 11.12 8.93 -20.13
C VAL A 148 10.91 10.12 -19.21
N ALA A 149 9.66 10.52 -19.01
CA ALA A 149 9.28 11.44 -17.95
C ALA A 149 8.07 10.89 -17.19
N ALA A 150 7.80 11.49 -16.02
CA ALA A 150 6.63 11.19 -15.23
C ALA A 150 5.98 12.47 -14.72
N CYS A 151 4.72 12.35 -14.34
CA CYS A 151 4.03 13.32 -13.49
C CYS A 151 3.08 12.64 -12.53
N ARG A 152 2.78 13.34 -11.45
CA ARG A 152 1.70 13.01 -10.54
C ARG A 152 0.48 13.85 -10.91
N VAL A 153 -0.69 13.23 -11.01
CA VAL A 153 -1.96 13.92 -11.28
C VAL A 153 -2.85 13.76 -10.06
N GLY A 154 -3.20 14.89 -9.46
CA GLY A 154 -4.19 14.98 -8.40
C GLY A 154 -5.55 15.44 -8.94
N TYR A 155 -6.64 15.12 -8.25
CA TYR A 155 -7.94 15.76 -8.46
C TYR A 155 -8.44 16.35 -7.15
N LEU A 156 -8.68 17.66 -7.13
CA LEU A 156 -9.09 18.39 -5.93
C LEU A 156 -10.02 19.53 -6.33
N ASN A 157 -11.16 19.67 -5.63
CA ASN A 157 -12.14 20.75 -5.85
C ASN A 157 -12.63 20.86 -7.31
N GLY A 158 -12.76 19.74 -8.03
CA GLY A 158 -13.25 19.73 -9.40
C GLY A 158 -12.17 19.94 -10.48
N GLU A 159 -10.89 20.04 -10.11
CA GLU A 159 -9.79 20.34 -11.05
C GLU A 159 -8.67 19.31 -10.99
N TYR A 160 -8.06 19.02 -12.15
CA TYR A 160 -6.84 18.23 -12.25
C TYR A 160 -5.61 19.09 -11.98
N ILE A 161 -4.79 18.67 -11.03
CA ILE A 161 -3.55 19.33 -10.62
C ILE A 161 -2.37 18.47 -11.06
N ILE A 162 -1.43 19.05 -11.83
CA ILE A 162 -0.16 18.39 -12.18
C ILE A 162 0.86 18.65 -11.08
N ASN A 163 1.50 17.58 -10.64
CA ASN A 163 2.47 17.51 -9.55
C ASN A 163 1.97 18.24 -8.30
N PRO A 164 0.85 17.79 -7.71
CA PRO A 164 0.31 18.37 -6.48
C PRO A 164 1.32 18.28 -5.33
N THR A 165 1.25 19.26 -4.43
CA THR A 165 1.99 19.27 -3.16
C THR A 165 1.48 18.18 -2.21
N PHE A 166 2.25 17.86 -1.16
CA PHE A 166 1.82 16.89 -0.13
C PHE A 166 0.44 17.20 0.46
N GLU A 167 0.17 18.48 0.79
CA GLU A 167 -1.13 18.91 1.33
C GLU A 167 -2.28 18.72 0.33
N GLN A 168 -2.03 19.00 -0.96
CA GLN A 168 -3.04 18.80 -2.00
C GLN A 168 -3.33 17.32 -2.25
N ILE A 169 -2.33 16.45 -2.12
CA ILE A 169 -2.51 14.99 -2.23
C ILE A 169 -3.41 14.48 -1.10
N GLU A 170 -3.14 14.90 0.14
CA GLU A 170 -3.92 14.46 1.31
C GLU A 170 -5.40 14.81 1.21
N LYS A 171 -5.72 15.97 0.61
CA LYS A 171 -7.10 16.46 0.43
C LYS A 171 -7.75 15.97 -0.86
N GLY A 172 -6.99 15.33 -1.76
CA GLY A 172 -7.43 14.97 -3.10
C GLY A 172 -8.36 13.76 -3.16
N GLU A 173 -9.17 13.69 -4.22
CA GLU A 173 -10.04 12.55 -4.53
C GLU A 173 -9.34 11.51 -5.42
N LEU A 174 -8.30 11.92 -6.16
CA LEU A 174 -7.50 11.07 -7.04
C LEU A 174 -6.03 11.43 -6.86
N GLU A 175 -5.17 10.42 -6.85
CA GLU A 175 -3.72 10.58 -6.93
C GLU A 175 -3.14 9.43 -7.75
N ILE A 176 -2.73 9.73 -8.98
CA ILE A 176 -2.03 8.80 -9.86
C ILE A 176 -0.67 9.34 -10.26
N VAL A 177 0.29 8.45 -10.46
CA VAL A 177 1.54 8.73 -11.15
C VAL A 177 1.46 8.10 -12.53
N VAL A 178 1.82 8.89 -13.53
CA VAL A 178 1.84 8.49 -14.93
C VAL A 178 3.25 8.71 -15.45
N ALA A 179 3.84 7.71 -16.08
CA ALA A 179 5.14 7.78 -16.74
C ALA A 179 5.03 7.33 -18.20
N GLY A 180 5.88 7.88 -19.05
CA GLY A 180 5.87 7.59 -20.47
C GLY A 180 6.97 8.29 -21.25
N THR A 181 6.96 8.06 -22.56
CA THR A 181 7.78 8.77 -23.54
C THR A 181 6.95 9.91 -24.16
N LYS A 182 7.53 10.65 -25.11
CA LYS A 182 6.77 11.64 -25.89
C LYS A 182 5.65 11.02 -26.72
N ASP A 183 5.75 9.73 -27.03
CA ASP A 183 4.84 9.00 -27.93
C ASP A 183 3.68 8.33 -27.18
N GLY A 184 3.76 8.18 -25.86
CA GLY A 184 2.67 7.64 -25.05
C GLY A 184 3.08 7.20 -23.65
N PHE A 185 2.08 6.84 -22.85
CA PHE A 185 2.28 6.30 -21.51
C PHE A 185 2.87 4.90 -21.56
N THR A 186 3.76 4.60 -20.63
CA THR A 186 4.32 3.26 -20.42
C THR A 186 3.89 2.69 -19.07
N MET A 187 3.55 3.54 -18.10
CA MET A 187 3.20 3.11 -16.76
C MET A 187 2.22 4.06 -16.08
N VAL A 188 1.26 3.50 -15.35
CA VAL A 188 0.40 4.23 -14.42
C VAL A 188 0.35 3.49 -13.10
N GLU A 189 0.32 4.22 -11.99
CA GLU A 189 0.08 3.67 -10.66
C GLU A 189 -0.58 4.71 -9.76
N GLY A 190 -1.63 4.33 -9.02
CA GLY A 190 -2.24 5.22 -8.06
C GLY A 190 -3.48 4.69 -7.37
N GLY A 191 -4.13 5.59 -6.64
CA GLY A 191 -5.33 5.33 -5.86
C GLY A 191 -6.32 6.48 -5.95
N ALA A 192 -7.55 6.22 -5.54
CA ALA A 192 -8.62 7.19 -5.59
C ALA A 192 -9.67 6.94 -4.51
N ASN A 193 -10.43 7.98 -4.18
CA ASN A 193 -11.55 7.96 -3.27
C ASN A 193 -12.86 7.68 -4.04
N GLU A 194 -12.93 6.53 -4.71
CA GLU A 194 -14.12 6.08 -5.46
C GLU A 194 -14.50 7.00 -6.63
N VAL A 195 -13.55 7.27 -7.53
CA VAL A 195 -13.79 8.12 -8.71
C VAL A 195 -14.33 7.34 -9.91
N SER A 196 -15.01 8.01 -10.84
CA SER A 196 -15.50 7.37 -12.06
C SER A 196 -14.38 6.99 -13.04
N GLU A 197 -14.66 6.04 -13.92
CA GLU A 197 -13.79 5.69 -15.05
C GLU A 197 -13.48 6.91 -15.94
N GLU A 198 -14.43 7.82 -16.13
CA GLU A 198 -14.25 9.05 -16.93
C GLU A 198 -13.27 10.03 -16.28
N LEU A 199 -13.33 10.20 -14.96
CA LEU A 199 -12.41 11.06 -14.22
C LEU A 199 -10.97 10.50 -14.28
N MET A 200 -10.82 9.19 -14.15
CA MET A 200 -9.53 8.53 -14.31
C MET A 200 -8.94 8.74 -15.72
N LEU A 201 -9.75 8.61 -16.78
CA LEU A 201 -9.31 8.89 -18.16
C LEU A 201 -8.87 10.35 -18.36
N GLY A 202 -9.62 11.29 -17.80
CA GLY A 202 -9.25 12.72 -17.87
C GLY A 202 -7.93 13.02 -17.18
N ALA A 203 -7.59 12.31 -16.10
CA ALA A 203 -6.30 12.43 -15.44
C ALA A 203 -5.15 11.94 -16.33
N LEU A 204 -5.34 10.83 -17.06
CA LEU A 204 -4.35 10.33 -18.04
C LEU A 204 -4.14 11.35 -19.16
N GLU A 205 -5.21 11.87 -19.76
CA GLU A 205 -5.12 12.89 -20.82
C GLU A 205 -4.34 14.13 -20.35
N ARG A 206 -4.54 14.55 -19.10
CA ARG A 206 -3.83 15.70 -18.53
C ARG A 206 -2.32 15.45 -18.35
N ALA A 207 -1.92 14.21 -18.09
CA ALA A 207 -0.52 13.83 -17.90
C ALA A 207 0.32 13.95 -19.18
N GLN A 208 -0.24 13.60 -20.36
CA GLN A 208 0.51 13.47 -21.61
C GLN A 208 1.33 14.72 -21.93
N LYS A 209 0.70 15.90 -21.87
CA LYS A 209 1.36 17.16 -22.24
C LYS A 209 2.62 17.41 -21.40
N PHE A 210 2.53 17.22 -20.09
CA PHE A 210 3.67 17.47 -19.20
C PHE A 210 4.80 16.47 -19.45
N ILE A 211 4.47 15.19 -19.65
CA ILE A 211 5.44 14.14 -19.97
C ILE A 211 6.18 14.50 -21.28
N THR A 212 5.46 14.89 -22.33
CA THR A 212 6.05 15.34 -23.59
C THR A 212 6.99 16.53 -23.38
N ASP A 213 6.56 17.56 -22.66
CA ASP A 213 7.38 18.75 -22.38
C ASP A 213 8.69 18.38 -21.63
N MET A 214 8.62 17.45 -20.67
CA MET A 214 9.79 16.97 -19.92
C MET A 214 10.72 16.09 -20.74
N CYS A 215 10.19 15.29 -21.66
CA CYS A 215 11.00 14.53 -22.62
C CYS A 215 11.77 15.49 -23.54
N LEU A 216 11.13 16.53 -24.06
CA LEU A 216 11.79 17.55 -24.90
C LEU A 216 12.88 18.30 -24.12
N LEU A 217 12.65 18.63 -22.85
CA LEU A 217 13.66 19.25 -21.99
C LEU A 217 14.91 18.36 -21.83
N GLN A 218 14.73 17.04 -21.70
CA GLN A 218 15.83 16.09 -21.64
C GLN A 218 16.58 15.99 -22.98
N GLU A 219 15.87 15.98 -24.10
CA GLU A 219 16.48 16.03 -25.44
C GLU A 219 17.33 17.30 -25.64
N GLU A 220 16.91 18.44 -25.09
CA GLU A 220 17.73 19.67 -25.09
C GLU A 220 19.02 19.51 -24.29
N LEU A 221 18.98 18.82 -23.14
CA LEU A 221 20.18 18.54 -22.35
C LEU A 221 21.13 17.59 -23.10
N VAL A 222 20.60 16.56 -23.77
CA VAL A 222 21.36 15.64 -24.61
C VAL A 222 22.08 16.39 -25.74
N LYS A 223 21.42 17.35 -26.41
CA LYS A 223 22.07 18.18 -27.44
C LYS A 223 23.28 18.97 -26.92
N LYS A 224 23.27 19.36 -25.64
CA LYS A 224 24.35 20.14 -25.02
C LYS A 224 25.47 19.27 -24.45
N ALA A 225 25.13 18.12 -23.87
CA ALA A 225 26.03 17.35 -23.01
C ALA A 225 26.03 15.83 -23.24
N GLY A 226 25.29 15.34 -24.25
CA GLY A 226 25.21 13.92 -24.56
C GLY A 226 26.53 13.33 -25.05
N LYS A 227 26.86 12.13 -24.56
CA LYS A 227 28.00 11.36 -25.03
C LYS A 227 27.63 10.51 -26.24
N GLU A 228 28.64 10.16 -27.03
CA GLU A 228 28.50 9.15 -28.08
C GLU A 228 28.13 7.79 -27.46
N LYS A 229 27.18 7.10 -28.09
CA LYS A 229 26.69 5.81 -27.59
C LYS A 229 27.70 4.71 -27.88
N LEU A 230 27.96 3.87 -26.89
CA LEU A 230 28.74 2.65 -27.03
C LEU A 230 28.04 1.69 -27.99
N PRO A 231 28.81 0.84 -28.72
CA PRO A 231 28.23 -0.11 -29.64
C PRO A 231 27.42 -1.18 -28.89
N LEU A 232 26.44 -1.75 -29.60
CA LEU A 232 25.75 -2.97 -29.18
C LEU A 232 26.63 -4.20 -29.46
N ASN A 233 26.36 -5.28 -28.75
CA ASN A 233 27.06 -6.56 -28.85
C ASN A 233 26.05 -7.68 -29.17
N PRO A 234 25.41 -7.66 -30.35
CA PRO A 234 24.43 -8.67 -30.73
C PRO A 234 25.08 -10.05 -30.87
N LEU A 235 24.28 -11.09 -30.64
CA LEU A 235 24.71 -12.46 -30.89
C LEU A 235 24.60 -12.77 -32.39
N ASP A 236 25.73 -12.92 -33.07
CA ASP A 236 25.79 -13.14 -34.53
C ASP A 236 25.59 -14.62 -34.96
N VAL A 237 25.09 -15.47 -34.06
CA VAL A 237 24.87 -16.91 -34.31
C VAL A 237 23.38 -17.18 -34.49
N THR A 238 23.03 -17.91 -35.55
CA THR A 238 21.66 -18.37 -35.83
C THR A 238 21.47 -19.83 -35.45
N LEU A 239 20.22 -20.24 -35.19
CA LEU A 239 19.89 -21.63 -34.93
C LEU A 239 20.02 -22.45 -36.22
N ASP A 240 20.83 -23.50 -36.20
CA ASP A 240 20.91 -24.44 -37.31
C ASP A 240 19.57 -25.18 -37.46
N ASN A 241 19.17 -25.48 -38.70
CA ASN A 241 17.91 -26.16 -38.99
C ASN A 241 16.64 -25.46 -38.47
N ALA A 242 16.69 -24.15 -38.17
CA ALA A 242 15.58 -23.41 -37.56
C ALA A 242 14.22 -23.64 -38.25
N GLU A 243 14.15 -23.52 -39.58
CA GLU A 243 12.91 -23.70 -40.34
C GLU A 243 12.35 -25.13 -40.21
N ALA A 244 13.22 -26.15 -40.22
CA ALA A 244 12.82 -27.55 -40.08
C ALA A 244 12.31 -27.83 -38.65
N ILE A 245 13.00 -27.27 -37.64
CA ILE A 245 12.60 -27.35 -36.24
C ILE A 245 11.24 -26.65 -36.04
N GLU A 246 11.06 -25.44 -36.58
CA GLU A 246 9.80 -24.68 -36.47
C GLU A 246 8.63 -25.43 -37.13
N ALA A 247 8.83 -25.98 -38.32
CA ALA A 247 7.80 -26.74 -39.04
C ALA A 247 7.35 -28.00 -38.27
N GLU A 248 8.27 -28.68 -37.57
CA GLU A 248 7.97 -29.86 -36.75
C GLU A 248 7.37 -29.48 -35.39
N ALA A 249 7.89 -28.44 -34.74
CA ALA A 249 7.48 -28.01 -33.42
C ALA A 249 6.09 -27.36 -33.41
N THR A 250 5.77 -26.56 -34.43
CA THR A 250 4.52 -25.80 -34.51
C THR A 250 3.25 -26.64 -34.29
N PRO A 251 3.02 -27.76 -35.01
CA PRO A 251 1.82 -28.57 -34.79
C PRO A 251 1.79 -29.23 -33.40
N LEU A 252 2.95 -29.66 -32.87
CA LEU A 252 3.06 -30.29 -31.56
C LEU A 252 2.78 -29.29 -30.43
N LEU A 253 3.37 -28.10 -30.51
CA LEU A 253 3.15 -27.01 -29.56
C LEU A 253 1.73 -26.46 -29.66
N LYS A 254 1.12 -26.44 -30.85
CA LYS A 254 -0.29 -26.06 -31.00
C LYS A 254 -1.24 -26.98 -30.23
N GLU A 255 -0.95 -28.27 -30.12
CA GLU A 255 -1.73 -29.15 -29.25
C GLU A 255 -1.38 -28.93 -27.77
N ALA A 256 -0.08 -28.85 -27.44
CA ALA A 256 0.40 -28.75 -26.07
C ALA A 256 -0.05 -27.46 -25.36
N CYS A 257 -0.03 -26.33 -26.07
CA CYS A 257 -0.36 -25.00 -25.52
C CYS A 257 -1.81 -24.88 -25.07
N PHE A 258 -2.73 -25.73 -25.55
CA PHE A 258 -4.16 -25.66 -25.21
C PHE A 258 -4.60 -26.83 -24.32
N LYS A 259 -3.66 -27.49 -23.62
CA LYS A 259 -3.97 -28.50 -22.61
C LYS A 259 -4.38 -27.85 -21.28
N GLY A 260 -5.27 -28.54 -20.56
CA GLY A 260 -6.06 -28.11 -19.41
C GLY A 260 -5.38 -27.13 -18.42
N SER A 261 -5.00 -27.63 -17.24
CA SER A 261 -4.43 -26.79 -16.16
C SER A 261 -3.04 -26.24 -16.52
N LYS A 262 -2.58 -25.21 -15.79
CA LYS A 262 -1.22 -24.65 -15.98
C LYS A 262 -0.13 -25.72 -15.91
N ILE A 263 -0.25 -26.63 -14.94
CA ILE A 263 0.74 -27.69 -14.71
C ILE A 263 0.71 -28.72 -15.84
N GLU A 264 -0.47 -29.13 -16.30
CA GLU A 264 -0.60 -30.09 -17.40
C GLU A 264 -0.05 -29.52 -18.71
N ARG A 265 -0.37 -28.26 -18.99
CA ARG A 265 0.17 -27.52 -20.14
C ARG A 265 1.68 -27.40 -20.08
N GLY A 266 2.24 -26.95 -18.96
CA GLY A 266 3.68 -26.83 -18.77
C GLY A 266 4.42 -28.15 -18.96
N LYS A 267 3.85 -29.27 -18.47
CA LYS A 267 4.40 -30.62 -18.70
C LYS A 267 4.33 -31.02 -20.17
N ALA A 268 3.23 -30.74 -20.86
CA ALA A 268 3.08 -31.06 -22.28
C ALA A 268 4.06 -30.28 -23.16
N ILE A 269 4.21 -28.98 -22.91
CA ILE A 269 5.18 -28.13 -23.62
C ILE A 269 6.61 -28.64 -23.35
N SER A 270 6.95 -28.89 -22.08
CA SER A 270 8.26 -29.44 -21.70
C SER A 270 8.53 -30.80 -22.32
N GLN A 271 7.50 -31.64 -22.50
CA GLN A 271 7.65 -32.93 -23.17
C GLN A 271 7.98 -32.73 -24.66
N VAL A 272 7.24 -31.88 -25.36
CA VAL A 272 7.51 -31.55 -26.77
C VAL A 272 8.92 -30.99 -26.95
N GLN A 273 9.33 -30.04 -26.11
CA GLN A 273 10.68 -29.46 -26.15
C GLN A 273 11.77 -30.52 -25.90
N ARG A 274 11.57 -31.43 -24.95
CA ARG A 274 12.54 -32.52 -24.68
C ARG A 274 12.64 -33.52 -25.82
N ASP A 275 11.52 -33.91 -26.42
CA ASP A 275 11.50 -34.87 -27.52
C ASP A 275 12.18 -34.30 -28.77
N LEU A 276 11.93 -33.03 -29.07
CA LEU A 276 12.63 -32.31 -30.13
C LEU A 276 14.11 -32.13 -29.80
N ALA A 277 14.46 -31.72 -28.57
CA ALA A 277 15.85 -31.55 -28.18
C ALA A 277 16.65 -32.85 -28.27
N ALA A 278 16.04 -34.00 -27.96
CA ALA A 278 16.65 -35.32 -28.13
C ALA A 278 16.91 -35.66 -29.61
N LYS A 279 16.03 -35.22 -30.52
CA LYS A 279 16.19 -35.42 -31.97
C LYS A 279 17.35 -34.60 -32.55
N TYR A 280 17.58 -33.39 -32.03
CA TYR A 280 18.66 -32.48 -32.45
C TYR A 280 19.85 -32.47 -31.46
N ALA A 281 20.03 -33.52 -30.66
CA ALA A 281 20.95 -33.53 -29.52
C ALA A 281 22.41 -33.22 -29.85
N GLU A 282 22.89 -33.59 -31.04
CA GLU A 282 24.26 -33.28 -31.48
C GLU A 282 24.45 -31.77 -31.66
N GLN A 283 23.53 -31.10 -32.36
CA GLN A 283 23.52 -29.65 -32.54
C GLN A 283 23.35 -28.91 -31.21
N LEU A 284 22.43 -29.37 -30.36
CA LEU A 284 22.11 -28.72 -29.08
C LEU A 284 23.14 -29.01 -27.97
N SER A 285 24.21 -29.75 -28.27
CA SER A 285 25.36 -29.86 -27.36
C SER A 285 26.15 -28.55 -27.27
N ASP A 286 26.05 -27.68 -28.28
CA ASP A 286 26.50 -26.29 -28.22
C ASP A 286 25.53 -25.46 -27.36
N PRO A 287 25.98 -24.83 -26.26
CA PRO A 287 25.16 -23.99 -25.41
C PRO A 287 24.45 -22.84 -26.14
N ILE A 288 25.05 -22.29 -27.21
CA ILE A 288 24.44 -21.21 -27.99
C ILE A 288 23.27 -21.76 -28.80
N GLN A 289 23.45 -22.89 -29.50
CA GLN A 289 22.37 -23.56 -30.23
C GLN A 289 21.24 -24.00 -29.29
N ALA A 290 21.56 -24.51 -28.10
CA ALA A 290 20.57 -24.85 -27.08
C ALA A 290 19.74 -23.61 -26.64
N LYS A 291 20.40 -22.47 -26.42
CA LYS A 291 19.71 -21.22 -26.08
C LYS A 291 18.80 -20.75 -27.21
N LEU A 292 19.29 -20.72 -28.45
CA LEU A 292 18.50 -20.31 -29.61
C LEU A 292 17.32 -21.26 -29.88
N PHE A 293 17.48 -22.55 -29.61
CA PHE A 293 16.38 -23.52 -29.66
C PHE A 293 15.29 -23.17 -28.66
N CYS A 294 15.64 -22.87 -27.40
CA CYS A 294 14.67 -22.43 -26.40
C CYS A 294 13.96 -21.14 -26.84
N THR A 295 14.69 -20.15 -27.35
CA THR A 295 14.09 -18.91 -27.89
C THR A 295 13.09 -19.21 -29.01
N LEU A 296 13.43 -20.08 -29.96
CA LEU A 296 12.50 -20.48 -31.02
C LEU A 296 11.23 -21.14 -30.46
N MET A 297 11.36 -22.02 -29.46
CA MET A 297 10.20 -22.65 -28.83
C MET A 297 9.28 -21.61 -28.17
N ASP A 298 9.84 -20.60 -27.52
CA ASP A 298 9.08 -19.52 -26.89
C ASP A 298 8.43 -18.61 -27.93
N ASP A 299 9.12 -18.29 -29.02
CA ASP A 299 8.57 -17.51 -30.15
C ASP A 299 7.39 -18.23 -30.83
N ILE A 300 7.48 -19.55 -31.01
CA ILE A 300 6.38 -20.34 -31.57
C ILE A 300 5.17 -20.30 -30.63
N GLN A 301 5.38 -20.49 -29.31
CA GLN A 301 4.31 -20.37 -28.31
C GLN A 301 3.67 -18.98 -28.35
N TYR A 302 4.48 -17.93 -28.40
CA TYR A 302 4.04 -16.53 -28.49
C TYR A 302 3.13 -16.31 -29.70
N LYS A 303 3.57 -16.72 -30.90
CA LYS A 303 2.80 -16.59 -32.14
C LYS A 303 1.50 -17.38 -32.09
N LEU A 304 1.53 -18.63 -31.62
CA LEU A 304 0.35 -19.51 -31.59
C LEU A 304 -0.74 -18.99 -30.67
N LEU A 305 -0.37 -18.57 -29.45
CA LEU A 305 -1.31 -18.09 -28.45
C LEU A 305 -1.95 -16.76 -28.86
N ARG A 306 -1.15 -15.81 -29.35
CA ARG A 306 -1.67 -14.52 -29.83
C ARG A 306 -2.60 -14.70 -31.03
N LYS A 307 -2.22 -15.56 -31.98
CA LYS A 307 -3.04 -15.86 -33.15
C LYS A 307 -4.40 -16.43 -32.75
N SER A 308 -4.46 -17.39 -31.84
CA SER A 308 -5.73 -17.96 -31.38
C SER A 308 -6.64 -16.92 -30.73
N ILE A 309 -6.08 -16.01 -29.93
CA ILE A 309 -6.85 -14.95 -29.29
C ILE A 309 -7.36 -13.93 -30.32
N LEU A 310 -6.51 -13.50 -31.26
CA LEU A 310 -6.85 -12.50 -32.26
C LEU A 310 -7.83 -13.02 -33.31
N ASP A 311 -7.62 -14.24 -33.81
CA ASP A 311 -8.41 -14.87 -34.88
C ASP A 311 -9.71 -15.47 -34.34
N ASP A 312 -9.60 -16.31 -33.31
CA ASP A 312 -10.71 -17.14 -32.84
C ASP A 312 -11.39 -16.56 -31.58
N GLY A 313 -10.74 -15.63 -30.87
CA GLY A 313 -11.22 -15.12 -29.59
C GLY A 313 -11.17 -16.13 -28.46
N VAL A 314 -10.38 -17.20 -28.64
CA VAL A 314 -10.22 -18.30 -27.69
C VAL A 314 -8.89 -18.15 -26.96
N ARG A 315 -8.94 -18.25 -25.64
CA ARG A 315 -7.77 -18.14 -24.77
C ARG A 315 -7.14 -19.50 -24.51
N VAL A 316 -5.96 -19.48 -23.90
CA VAL A 316 -5.15 -20.68 -23.59
C VAL A 316 -5.91 -21.71 -22.74
N ASP A 317 -6.83 -21.26 -21.89
CA ASP A 317 -7.68 -22.11 -21.03
C ASP A 317 -9.09 -22.34 -21.60
N GLY A 318 -9.32 -21.96 -22.87
CA GLY A 318 -10.60 -22.13 -23.57
C GLY A 318 -11.64 -21.03 -23.30
N ARG A 319 -11.37 -20.08 -22.39
CA ARG A 319 -12.27 -18.96 -22.12
C ARG A 319 -12.39 -18.00 -23.29
N LYS A 320 -13.50 -17.25 -23.30
CA LYS A 320 -13.62 -16.05 -24.12
C LYS A 320 -12.82 -14.88 -23.54
N VAL A 321 -12.60 -13.85 -24.36
CA VAL A 321 -11.84 -12.65 -24.00
C VAL A 321 -12.43 -11.86 -22.83
N ASP A 322 -13.73 -11.92 -22.60
CA ASP A 322 -14.44 -11.20 -21.53
C ASP A 322 -14.77 -12.06 -20.30
N GLU A 323 -14.50 -13.36 -20.36
CA GLU A 323 -14.89 -14.34 -19.36
C GLU A 323 -13.92 -14.39 -18.17
N ILE A 324 -14.48 -14.40 -16.96
CA ILE A 324 -13.75 -14.45 -15.69
C ILE A 324 -13.66 -15.90 -15.21
N ARG A 325 -12.52 -16.28 -14.62
CA ARG A 325 -12.33 -17.63 -14.07
C ARG A 325 -13.33 -17.91 -12.94
N PRO A 326 -13.63 -19.18 -12.65
CA PRO A 326 -14.44 -19.55 -11.48
C PRO A 326 -13.89 -18.93 -10.19
N ILE A 327 -14.79 -18.36 -9.38
CA ILE A 327 -14.45 -17.72 -8.10
C ILE A 327 -15.11 -18.47 -6.96
N THR A 328 -14.33 -18.76 -5.92
CA THR A 328 -14.83 -19.20 -4.62
C THR A 328 -14.38 -18.23 -3.53
N CYS A 329 -15.23 -18.04 -2.55
CA CYS A 329 -15.00 -17.14 -1.43
C CYS A 329 -15.42 -17.87 -0.15
N GLU A 330 -14.50 -17.97 0.79
CA GLU A 330 -14.76 -18.52 2.12
C GLU A 330 -14.25 -17.52 3.17
N VAL A 331 -15.00 -17.34 4.26
CA VAL A 331 -14.61 -16.50 5.39
C VAL A 331 -14.49 -17.34 6.66
N ASN A 332 -13.70 -16.87 7.62
CA ASN A 332 -13.42 -17.55 8.89
C ASN A 332 -12.84 -18.97 8.71
N VAL A 333 -12.00 -19.14 7.70
CA VAL A 333 -11.30 -20.39 7.40
C VAL A 333 -10.24 -20.76 8.44
N LEU A 334 -9.77 -19.78 9.22
CA LEU A 334 -8.86 -19.98 10.35
C LEU A 334 -9.58 -19.81 11.70
N PRO A 335 -9.27 -20.64 12.71
CA PRO A 335 -10.03 -20.69 13.96
C PRO A 335 -9.73 -19.55 14.95
N THR A 336 -8.57 -18.89 14.84
CA THR A 336 -8.05 -17.97 15.87
C THR A 336 -7.95 -16.50 15.43
N PRO A 337 -7.51 -16.16 14.21
CA PRO A 337 -7.44 -14.75 13.79
C PRO A 337 -8.79 -14.04 13.88
N HIS A 338 -8.79 -12.70 14.04
CA HIS A 338 -10.03 -11.94 14.20
C HIS A 338 -10.91 -12.01 12.96
N GLY A 339 -10.32 -12.05 11.77
CA GLY A 339 -11.01 -12.41 10.54
C GLY A 339 -10.05 -13.08 9.56
N SER A 340 -10.55 -14.01 8.77
CA SER A 340 -9.79 -14.67 7.71
C SER A 340 -10.67 -14.89 6.50
N ALA A 341 -10.07 -14.95 5.32
CA ALA A 341 -10.76 -15.28 4.09
C ALA A 341 -9.85 -16.07 3.14
N LEU A 342 -10.41 -17.07 2.47
CA LEU A 342 -9.79 -17.74 1.34
C LEU A 342 -10.52 -17.29 0.08
N PHE A 343 -9.87 -16.44 -0.71
CA PHE A 343 -10.36 -16.01 -2.01
C PHE A 343 -9.61 -16.78 -3.09
N THR A 344 -10.34 -17.50 -3.93
CA THR A 344 -9.77 -18.24 -5.07
C THR A 344 -10.44 -17.80 -6.36
N ARG A 345 -9.64 -17.47 -7.38
CA ARG A 345 -10.09 -17.16 -8.74
C ARG A 345 -9.27 -17.97 -9.74
N GLY A 346 -9.86 -19.05 -10.27
CA GLY A 346 -9.12 -20.10 -10.98
C GLY A 346 -7.95 -20.61 -10.15
N GLU A 347 -6.75 -20.65 -10.73
CA GLU A 347 -5.50 -21.06 -10.05
C GLU A 347 -4.78 -19.86 -9.39
N THR A 348 -5.53 -18.89 -8.86
CA THR A 348 -4.98 -17.76 -8.06
C THR A 348 -5.69 -17.70 -6.73
N GLN A 349 -4.97 -17.94 -5.65
CA GLN A 349 -5.54 -18.08 -4.31
C GLN A 349 -4.81 -17.19 -3.30
N SER A 350 -5.57 -16.40 -2.55
CA SER A 350 -5.10 -15.59 -1.44
C SER A 350 -5.77 -16.03 -0.14
N LEU A 351 -4.98 -16.51 0.82
CA LEU A 351 -5.36 -16.60 2.21
C LEU A 351 -5.10 -15.23 2.87
N ALA A 352 -6.16 -14.45 3.04
CA ALA A 352 -6.11 -13.13 3.65
C ALA A 352 -6.52 -13.21 5.13
N VAL A 353 -5.79 -12.52 6.00
CA VAL A 353 -6.01 -12.54 7.45
C VAL A 353 -6.00 -11.11 7.99
N CYS A 354 -7.07 -10.75 8.70
CA CYS A 354 -7.22 -9.47 9.39
C CYS A 354 -6.95 -9.64 10.89
N THR A 355 -6.08 -8.77 11.42
CA THR A 355 -5.81 -8.64 12.86
C THR A 355 -6.12 -7.22 13.29
N LEU A 356 -6.75 -7.08 14.45
CA LEU A 356 -7.15 -5.81 15.05
C LEU A 356 -6.24 -5.54 16.24
N GLY A 357 -5.68 -4.33 16.27
CA GLY A 357 -4.76 -3.86 17.31
C GLY A 357 -5.22 -2.55 17.94
N THR A 358 -4.43 -2.09 18.90
CA THR A 358 -4.59 -0.83 19.61
C THR A 358 -3.86 0.30 18.90
N ALA A 359 -4.00 1.55 19.38
CA ALA A 359 -3.24 2.68 18.84
C ALA A 359 -1.71 2.52 18.98
N MET A 360 -1.22 1.68 19.91
CA MET A 360 0.21 1.41 20.05
C MET A 360 0.75 0.47 18.96
N ASP A 361 -0.14 -0.23 18.25
CA ASP A 361 0.21 -1.16 17.18
C ASP A 361 0.27 -0.46 15.80
N GLU A 362 0.01 0.84 15.73
CA GLU A 362 0.11 1.62 14.50
C GLU A 362 1.55 1.62 13.97
N GLN A 363 1.68 1.61 12.64
CA GLN A 363 2.99 1.66 12.01
C GLN A 363 3.45 3.11 11.91
N SER A 364 4.44 3.48 12.71
CA SER A 364 5.15 4.75 12.56
C SER A 364 6.19 4.68 11.45
N TYR A 365 6.27 5.73 10.65
CA TYR A 365 7.27 5.94 9.62
C TYR A 365 8.08 7.20 9.94
N ASP A 366 9.40 7.03 10.01
CA ASP A 366 10.35 8.13 10.22
C ASP A 366 10.97 8.48 8.86
N ASP A 367 10.27 9.27 8.05
CA ASP A 367 10.66 9.62 6.69
C ASP A 367 11.17 11.06 6.56
N ILE A 368 11.76 11.38 5.40
CA ILE A 368 12.23 12.74 5.09
C ILE A 368 11.08 13.72 4.80
N ASP A 369 9.89 13.20 4.53
CA ASP A 369 8.68 14.01 4.28
C ASP A 369 7.99 14.44 5.57
N GLY A 370 8.35 13.83 6.70
CA GLY A 370 7.67 14.01 7.99
C GLY A 370 7.44 12.69 8.71
N ASP A 371 7.12 12.77 9.99
CA ASP A 371 6.74 11.60 10.78
C ASP A 371 5.25 11.34 10.56
N ARG A 372 4.90 10.10 10.22
CA ARG A 372 3.50 9.70 9.99
C ARG A 372 3.21 8.36 10.65
N SER A 373 1.97 8.15 11.03
CA SER A 373 1.46 6.88 11.57
C SER A 373 0.36 6.35 10.66
N GLU A 374 0.34 5.05 10.40
CA GLU A 374 -0.73 4.40 9.66
C GLU A 374 -1.49 3.42 10.56
N HIS A 375 -2.81 3.58 10.64
CA HIS A 375 -3.70 2.64 11.31
C HIS A 375 -4.13 1.48 10.42
N PHE A 376 -3.98 1.60 9.09
CA PHE A 376 -4.25 0.52 8.14
C PHE A 376 -2.98 0.04 7.45
N ILE A 377 -2.61 -1.20 7.74
CA ILE A 377 -1.39 -1.84 7.28
C ILE A 377 -1.76 -3.07 6.45
N LEU A 378 -1.14 -3.23 5.28
CA LEU A 378 -1.30 -4.43 4.46
C LEU A 378 0.05 -4.99 4.08
N HIS A 379 0.29 -6.24 4.46
CA HIS A 379 1.44 -7.02 4.03
C HIS A 379 1.02 -8.06 3.01
N TYR A 380 1.88 -8.26 2.02
CA TYR A 380 1.68 -9.20 0.93
C TYR A 380 2.88 -10.13 0.86
N ASN A 381 2.62 -11.43 0.82
CA ASN A 381 3.64 -12.47 0.77
C ASN A 381 3.43 -13.37 -0.44
N PHE A 382 4.50 -13.58 -1.21
CA PHE A 382 4.51 -14.43 -2.39
C PHE A 382 5.53 -15.56 -2.22
N PRO A 383 5.19 -16.60 -1.45
CA PRO A 383 6.10 -17.71 -1.21
C PRO A 383 6.32 -18.52 -2.52
N PRO A 384 7.49 -19.14 -2.69
CA PRO A 384 7.85 -19.82 -3.94
C PRO A 384 6.96 -21.03 -4.24
N TYR A 385 6.39 -21.66 -3.21
CA TYR A 385 5.44 -22.77 -3.40
C TYR A 385 4.16 -22.33 -4.12
N SER A 386 3.81 -21.04 -4.12
CA SER A 386 2.61 -20.51 -4.77
C SER A 386 2.64 -20.64 -6.30
N VAL A 387 3.85 -20.81 -6.85
CA VAL A 387 4.09 -21.12 -8.26
C VAL A 387 4.72 -22.51 -8.46
N GLY A 388 4.84 -23.30 -7.40
CA GLY A 388 5.42 -24.64 -7.45
C GLY A 388 6.95 -24.69 -7.50
N GLU A 389 7.63 -23.64 -7.03
CA GLU A 389 9.10 -23.51 -7.08
C GLU A 389 9.75 -23.50 -5.69
N THR A 390 11.09 -23.51 -5.66
CA THR A 390 11.91 -23.31 -4.45
C THR A 390 12.55 -21.93 -4.47
N GLY A 391 12.67 -21.25 -3.33
CA GLY A 391 13.26 -19.91 -3.28
C GLY A 391 13.46 -19.38 -1.86
N LYS A 392 13.96 -18.14 -1.77
CA LYS A 392 14.10 -17.43 -0.49
C LYS A 392 12.71 -17.00 0.01
N LEU A 393 12.51 -17.02 1.33
CA LEU A 393 11.27 -16.57 1.98
C LEU A 393 11.31 -15.10 2.43
N THR A 394 12.26 -14.32 1.90
CA THR A 394 12.41 -12.90 2.25
C THR A 394 11.51 -12.04 1.36
N THR A 395 10.85 -11.04 1.95
CA THR A 395 10.06 -10.05 1.20
C THR A 395 10.94 -9.27 0.22
N GLY A 396 10.60 -9.32 -1.06
CA GLY A 396 11.29 -8.61 -2.12
C GLY A 396 10.60 -7.32 -2.56
N ARG A 397 11.17 -6.68 -3.59
CA ARG A 397 10.63 -5.45 -4.17
C ARG A 397 9.22 -5.64 -4.74
N ARG A 398 8.94 -6.82 -5.33
CA ARG A 398 7.64 -7.11 -5.96
C ARG A 398 6.54 -7.23 -4.94
N GLU A 399 6.80 -7.91 -3.84
CA GLU A 399 5.87 -8.11 -2.73
C GLU A 399 5.47 -6.77 -2.11
N ILE A 400 6.43 -5.88 -1.85
CA ILE A 400 6.17 -4.53 -1.35
C ILE A 400 5.31 -3.73 -2.35
N GLY A 401 5.62 -3.81 -3.65
CA GLY A 401 4.83 -3.16 -4.69
C GLY A 401 3.38 -3.66 -4.77
N HIS A 402 3.18 -4.98 -4.77
CA HIS A 402 1.84 -5.58 -4.79
C HIS A 402 1.05 -5.28 -3.52
N GLY A 403 1.70 -5.34 -2.35
CA GLY A 403 1.11 -4.97 -1.07
C GLY A 403 0.66 -3.51 -1.06
N ASN A 404 1.50 -2.59 -1.54
CA ASN A 404 1.13 -1.18 -1.65
C ASN A 404 -0.06 -0.97 -2.59
N LEU A 405 -0.12 -1.64 -3.74
CA LEU A 405 -1.26 -1.55 -4.66
C LEU A 405 -2.57 -2.01 -4.00
N ALA A 406 -2.56 -3.17 -3.34
CA ALA A 406 -3.74 -3.70 -2.64
C ALA A 406 -4.15 -2.78 -1.47
N ARG A 407 -3.17 -2.28 -0.70
CA ARG A 407 -3.40 -1.32 0.38
C ARG A 407 -4.07 -0.05 -0.12
N ARG A 408 -3.50 0.58 -1.16
CA ARG A 408 -4.05 1.81 -1.77
C ARG A 408 -5.48 1.60 -2.28
N SER A 409 -5.74 0.43 -2.85
CA SER A 409 -7.06 0.05 -3.37
C SER A 409 -8.12 -0.09 -2.26
N LEU A 410 -7.73 -0.45 -1.04
CA LEU A 410 -8.62 -0.66 0.10
C LEU A 410 -8.76 0.58 0.99
N ALA A 411 -7.70 1.38 1.12
CA ALA A 411 -7.58 2.44 2.11
C ALA A 411 -8.76 3.43 2.12
N ALA A 412 -9.26 3.84 0.96
CA ALA A 412 -10.39 4.77 0.86
C ALA A 412 -11.70 4.23 1.48
N MET A 413 -11.84 2.91 1.56
CA MET A 413 -13.01 2.22 2.10
C MET A 413 -12.82 1.75 3.55
N VAL A 414 -11.61 1.86 4.10
CA VAL A 414 -11.35 1.57 5.51
C VAL A 414 -11.92 2.72 6.36
N PRO A 415 -12.62 2.43 7.47
CA PRO A 415 -13.16 3.47 8.36
C PRO A 415 -12.06 4.33 8.99
N SER A 416 -12.44 5.53 9.37
CA SER A 416 -11.56 6.41 10.15
C SER A 416 -11.32 5.84 11.56
N ARG A 417 -10.26 6.31 12.23
CA ARG A 417 -9.97 5.95 13.63
C ARG A 417 -11.08 6.40 14.60
N GLU A 418 -11.82 7.46 14.26
CA GLU A 418 -12.96 7.91 15.07
C GLU A 418 -14.14 6.95 14.99
N GLU A 419 -14.43 6.43 13.79
CA GLU A 419 -15.54 5.49 13.55
C GLU A 419 -15.19 4.07 14.01
N PHE A 420 -13.93 3.66 13.87
CA PHE A 420 -13.45 2.34 14.23
C PHE A 420 -12.07 2.45 14.86
N PRO A 421 -11.97 2.53 16.21
CA PRO A 421 -10.74 2.90 16.94
C PRO A 421 -9.69 1.78 17.02
N TYR A 422 -9.54 1.00 15.96
CA TYR A 422 -8.62 -0.12 15.84
C TYR A 422 -7.55 0.16 14.79
N THR A 423 -6.33 -0.29 15.09
CA THR A 423 -5.34 -0.54 14.05
C THR A 423 -5.73 -1.82 13.31
N ILE A 424 -5.76 -1.77 11.98
CA ILE A 424 -6.15 -2.88 11.12
C ILE A 424 -4.91 -3.36 10.36
N ARG A 425 -4.50 -4.59 10.60
CA ARG A 425 -3.43 -5.25 9.86
C ARG A 425 -3.99 -6.39 9.02
N VAL A 426 -3.87 -6.27 7.71
CA VAL A 426 -4.16 -7.33 6.75
C VAL A 426 -2.85 -7.99 6.31
N VAL A 427 -2.84 -9.31 6.25
CA VAL A 427 -1.79 -10.10 5.60
C VAL A 427 -2.43 -10.93 4.52
N SER A 428 -1.90 -10.88 3.30
CA SER A 428 -2.29 -11.75 2.20
C SER A 428 -1.15 -12.72 1.91
N GLU A 429 -1.41 -14.00 2.19
CA GLU A 429 -0.54 -15.12 1.86
C GLU A 429 -1.02 -15.71 0.53
N ILE A 430 -0.19 -15.63 -0.51
CA ILE A 430 -0.54 -16.23 -1.80
C ILE A 430 -0.25 -17.72 -1.75
N MET A 431 -1.30 -18.52 -1.92
CA MET A 431 -1.24 -19.98 -1.85
C MET A 431 -1.09 -20.61 -3.22
N GLU A 432 -1.66 -19.97 -4.26
CA GLU A 432 -1.54 -20.35 -5.67
C GLU A 432 -1.50 -19.08 -6.54
N SER A 433 -0.72 -19.10 -7.63
CA SER A 433 -0.68 -17.98 -8.58
C SER A 433 -0.57 -18.42 -10.04
N ASN A 434 -1.61 -18.08 -10.79
CA ASN A 434 -1.64 -18.12 -12.25
C ASN A 434 -2.40 -16.91 -12.80
N GLY A 435 -2.08 -15.73 -12.30
CA GLY A 435 -2.78 -14.50 -12.61
C GLY A 435 -2.62 -13.51 -11.47
N SER A 436 -3.32 -12.38 -11.57
CA SER A 436 -3.08 -11.24 -10.68
C SER A 436 -3.47 -11.52 -9.23
N SER A 437 -2.48 -12.00 -8.48
CA SER A 437 -2.56 -12.27 -7.05
C SER A 437 -2.66 -10.98 -6.23
N SER A 438 -2.16 -9.84 -6.72
CA SER A 438 -2.40 -8.53 -6.08
C SER A 438 -3.89 -8.17 -6.03
N GLN A 439 -4.64 -8.47 -7.10
CA GLN A 439 -6.08 -8.25 -7.12
C GLN A 439 -6.84 -9.29 -6.29
N ALA A 440 -6.35 -10.53 -6.21
CA ALA A 440 -6.85 -11.51 -5.25
C ALA A 440 -6.65 -11.05 -3.80
N SER A 441 -5.52 -10.39 -3.48
CA SER A 441 -5.29 -9.78 -2.17
C SER A 441 -6.23 -8.63 -1.86
N THR A 442 -6.62 -7.81 -2.84
CA THR A 442 -7.66 -6.79 -2.66
C THR A 442 -8.99 -7.45 -2.30
N CYS A 443 -9.42 -8.48 -3.05
CA CYS A 443 -10.67 -9.19 -2.77
C CYS A 443 -10.63 -9.91 -1.41
N GLY A 444 -9.56 -10.66 -1.12
CA GLY A 444 -9.37 -11.34 0.15
C GLY A 444 -9.26 -10.37 1.33
N GLY A 445 -8.59 -9.23 1.14
CA GLY A 445 -8.50 -8.15 2.10
C GLY A 445 -9.87 -7.60 2.50
N THR A 446 -10.73 -7.30 1.51
CA THR A 446 -12.13 -6.93 1.74
C THR A 446 -12.87 -7.99 2.56
N LEU A 447 -12.83 -9.26 2.13
CA LEU A 447 -13.55 -10.34 2.81
C LEU A 447 -13.08 -10.56 4.25
N CYS A 448 -11.76 -10.57 4.51
CA CYS A 448 -11.22 -10.82 5.84
C CYS A 448 -11.46 -9.64 6.80
N MET A 449 -11.50 -8.40 6.29
CA MET A 449 -11.86 -7.22 7.08
C MET A 449 -13.33 -7.24 7.49
N LEU A 450 -14.25 -7.54 6.56
CA LEU A 450 -15.67 -7.74 6.89
C LEU A 450 -15.86 -8.88 7.89
N ALA A 451 -15.16 -10.00 7.70
CA ALA A 451 -15.19 -11.14 8.63
C ALA A 451 -14.66 -10.78 10.03
N ALA A 452 -13.71 -9.84 10.12
CA ALA A 452 -13.21 -9.31 11.40
C ALA A 452 -14.13 -8.26 12.05
N GLY A 453 -15.21 -7.87 11.37
CA GLY A 453 -16.14 -6.85 11.83
C GLY A 453 -15.70 -5.41 11.58
N VAL A 454 -14.77 -5.19 10.66
CA VAL A 454 -14.40 -3.84 10.21
C VAL A 454 -15.58 -3.24 9.42
N PRO A 455 -16.12 -2.08 9.83
CA PRO A 455 -17.19 -1.40 9.12
C PRO A 455 -16.65 -0.65 7.89
N MET A 456 -16.22 -1.40 6.87
CA MET A 456 -15.82 -0.81 5.60
C MET A 456 -16.98 0.00 5.00
N LYS A 457 -16.68 1.16 4.41
CA LYS A 457 -17.70 2.01 3.76
C LYS A 457 -18.45 1.22 2.67
N LYS A 458 -17.70 0.51 1.83
CA LYS A 458 -18.19 -0.40 0.77
C LYS A 458 -17.15 -1.48 0.47
N MET A 459 -17.61 -2.58 -0.12
CA MET A 459 -16.73 -3.65 -0.61
C MET A 459 -15.91 -3.21 -1.83
N VAL A 460 -14.67 -3.66 -1.90
CA VAL A 460 -13.76 -3.43 -3.03
C VAL A 460 -13.39 -4.76 -3.66
N ALA A 461 -13.50 -4.85 -4.98
CA ALA A 461 -12.95 -5.96 -5.75
C ALA A 461 -11.91 -5.45 -6.76
N GLY A 462 -10.99 -6.34 -7.10
CA GLY A 462 -9.93 -6.11 -8.07
C GLY A 462 -10.00 -7.05 -9.26
N ILE A 463 -9.70 -6.54 -10.46
CA ILE A 463 -9.56 -7.33 -11.68
C ILE A 463 -8.27 -6.96 -12.41
N ALA A 464 -7.66 -7.93 -13.07
CA ALA A 464 -6.55 -7.70 -13.98
C ALA A 464 -6.99 -7.94 -15.42
N MET A 465 -6.48 -7.10 -16.29
CA MET A 465 -6.89 -6.96 -17.66
C MET A 465 -5.66 -6.97 -18.56
N GLY A 466 -5.82 -7.42 -19.80
CA GLY A 466 -4.74 -7.43 -20.78
C GLY A 466 -5.19 -6.91 -22.13
N LEU A 467 -4.21 -6.61 -22.99
CA LEU A 467 -4.42 -6.24 -24.37
C LEU A 467 -3.42 -6.98 -25.25
N ILE A 468 -3.91 -7.56 -26.33
CA ILE A 468 -3.11 -8.13 -27.41
C ILE A 468 -3.44 -7.38 -28.68
N THR A 469 -2.40 -6.98 -29.41
CA THR A 469 -2.47 -6.17 -30.62
C THR A 469 -1.73 -6.84 -31.78
N GLU A 470 -2.14 -6.57 -33.00
CA GLU A 470 -1.40 -6.94 -34.20
C GLU A 470 -1.42 -5.71 -35.13
N PRO A 471 -0.25 -5.17 -35.48
CA PRO A 471 -0.16 -4.04 -36.39
C PRO A 471 -0.74 -4.36 -37.77
N GLU A 472 -1.38 -3.38 -38.40
CA GLU A 472 -1.81 -3.44 -39.79
C GLU A 472 -1.32 -2.18 -40.52
N GLY A 473 -0.31 -2.35 -41.38
CA GLY A 473 0.42 -1.22 -41.96
C GLY A 473 1.09 -0.36 -40.89
N ASP A 474 0.88 0.95 -40.95
CA ASP A 474 1.41 1.91 -39.97
C ASP A 474 0.55 2.01 -38.69
N ASN A 475 -0.60 1.30 -38.62
CA ASN A 475 -1.44 1.29 -37.42
C ASN A 475 -0.99 0.18 -36.46
N PRO A 476 -0.36 0.50 -35.31
CA PRO A 476 0.09 -0.52 -34.36
C PRO A 476 -1.07 -1.27 -33.69
N TYR A 477 -2.31 -0.81 -33.85
CA TYR A 477 -3.52 -1.44 -33.29
C TYR A 477 -4.51 -1.91 -34.36
N GLY A 478 -4.02 -2.26 -35.56
CA GLY A 478 -4.85 -2.72 -36.68
C GLY A 478 -5.87 -3.78 -36.27
N ARG A 479 -5.41 -4.79 -35.52
CA ARG A 479 -6.26 -5.74 -34.80
C ARG A 479 -5.93 -5.72 -33.32
N TYR A 480 -6.93 -5.87 -32.46
CA TYR A 480 -6.69 -6.01 -31.02
C TYR A 480 -7.79 -6.80 -30.30
N LYS A 481 -7.45 -7.34 -29.12
CA LYS A 481 -8.38 -7.97 -28.18
C LYS A 481 -8.06 -7.55 -26.75
N ILE A 482 -9.10 -7.19 -25.99
CA ILE A 482 -9.02 -6.87 -24.57
C ILE A 482 -9.40 -8.13 -23.78
N LEU A 483 -8.56 -8.52 -22.83
CA LEU A 483 -8.72 -9.72 -22.02
C LEU A 483 -9.14 -9.37 -20.60
N SER A 484 -10.21 -10.01 -20.10
CA SER A 484 -10.63 -9.97 -18.71
C SER A 484 -9.95 -11.07 -17.89
N ASP A 485 -9.53 -10.74 -16.68
CA ASP A 485 -8.98 -11.70 -15.72
C ASP A 485 -7.84 -12.56 -16.31
N ILE A 486 -6.75 -11.88 -16.67
CA ILE A 486 -5.59 -12.47 -17.34
C ILE A 486 -4.86 -13.53 -16.50
N LEU A 487 -4.32 -14.52 -17.19
CA LEU A 487 -3.39 -15.52 -16.68
C LEU A 487 -1.95 -14.99 -16.67
N GLY A 488 -1.06 -15.69 -15.97
CA GLY A 488 0.36 -15.31 -15.95
C GLY A 488 1.02 -15.37 -17.34
N GLU A 489 0.63 -16.34 -18.17
CA GLU A 489 1.12 -16.44 -19.56
C GLU A 489 0.59 -15.29 -20.42
N GLU A 490 -0.69 -14.92 -20.27
CA GLU A 490 -1.29 -13.80 -21.03
C GLU A 490 -0.71 -12.45 -20.61
N ASP A 491 -0.32 -12.29 -19.35
CA ASP A 491 0.44 -11.14 -18.85
C ASP A 491 1.82 -11.08 -19.52
N HIS A 492 2.55 -12.20 -19.58
CA HIS A 492 3.85 -12.26 -20.24
C HIS A 492 3.76 -11.92 -21.74
N LEU A 493 2.77 -12.49 -22.43
CA LEU A 493 2.56 -12.37 -23.87
C LEU A 493 1.86 -11.08 -24.31
N GLY A 494 1.14 -10.42 -23.41
CA GLY A 494 0.33 -9.24 -23.70
C GLY A 494 1.15 -7.97 -23.88
N ASP A 495 0.61 -7.03 -24.66
CA ASP A 495 1.22 -5.75 -24.99
C ASP A 495 0.93 -4.66 -23.96
N MET A 496 -0.14 -4.84 -23.20
CA MET A 496 -0.47 -4.03 -22.03
C MET A 496 -1.17 -4.92 -21.01
N ASP A 497 -0.84 -4.69 -19.75
CA ASP A 497 -1.55 -5.26 -18.61
C ASP A 497 -1.93 -4.14 -17.64
N PHE A 498 -3.15 -4.19 -17.14
CA PHE A 498 -3.60 -3.22 -16.14
C PHE A 498 -4.51 -3.87 -15.11
N LYS A 499 -4.50 -3.27 -13.92
CA LYS A 499 -5.18 -3.73 -12.73
C LYS A 499 -6.09 -2.60 -12.27
N VAL A 500 -7.36 -2.92 -12.08
CA VAL A 500 -8.37 -1.97 -11.60
C VAL A 500 -9.05 -2.55 -10.39
N ALA A 501 -9.03 -1.79 -9.31
CA ALA A 501 -9.77 -2.07 -8.10
C ALA A 501 -10.78 -0.96 -7.83
N GLY A 502 -11.90 -1.32 -7.21
CA GLY A 502 -12.95 -0.37 -6.94
C GLY A 502 -14.19 -1.01 -6.33
N THR A 503 -15.13 -0.15 -6.02
CA THR A 503 -16.47 -0.53 -5.55
C THR A 503 -17.41 -0.66 -6.77
N LYS A 504 -18.71 -0.79 -6.48
CA LYS A 504 -19.75 -0.67 -7.49
C LYS A 504 -19.89 0.73 -8.09
N ASP A 505 -19.46 1.76 -7.36
CA ASP A 505 -19.71 3.16 -7.70
C ASP A 505 -18.48 3.85 -8.33
N GLY A 506 -17.27 3.30 -8.14
CA GLY A 506 -16.07 3.88 -8.72
C GLY A 506 -14.79 3.09 -8.47
N ILE A 507 -13.68 3.63 -9.00
CA ILE A 507 -12.32 3.12 -8.89
C ILE A 507 -11.69 3.61 -7.59
N THR A 508 -10.97 2.71 -6.92
CA THR A 508 -10.17 3.02 -5.73
C THR A 508 -8.68 2.75 -5.92
N GLY A 509 -8.31 1.91 -6.89
CA GLY A 509 -6.91 1.62 -7.22
C GLY A 509 -6.73 1.33 -8.70
N PHE A 510 -5.62 1.81 -9.26
CA PHE A 510 -5.30 1.63 -10.67
C PHE A 510 -3.79 1.42 -10.85
N GLN A 511 -3.42 0.43 -11.65
CA GLN A 511 -2.04 0.22 -12.08
C GLN A 511 -2.04 -0.28 -13.52
N MET A 512 -1.14 0.24 -14.34
CA MET A 512 -1.00 -0.16 -15.74
C MET A 512 0.48 -0.22 -16.12
N ASP A 513 0.82 -1.21 -16.94
CA ASP A 513 2.10 -1.35 -17.62
C ASP A 513 1.83 -1.55 -19.11
N ILE A 514 2.47 -0.75 -19.96
CA ILE A 514 2.37 -0.84 -21.42
C ILE A 514 3.77 -1.20 -21.95
N LYS A 515 3.82 -2.25 -22.78
CA LYS A 515 5.06 -2.77 -23.37
C LYS A 515 5.28 -2.33 -24.82
N ILE A 516 4.28 -1.69 -25.43
CA ILE A 516 4.32 -1.16 -26.80
C ILE A 516 4.23 0.37 -26.82
N ALA A 517 4.39 0.98 -28.00
CA ALA A 517 4.30 2.42 -28.16
C ALA A 517 2.86 2.93 -27.94
N GLY A 518 2.52 3.24 -26.69
CA GLY A 518 1.25 3.85 -26.26
C GLY A 518 0.02 2.94 -26.40
N VAL A 519 -1.15 3.46 -26.01
CA VAL A 519 -2.50 2.90 -26.27
C VAL A 519 -3.47 4.05 -26.51
N THR A 520 -4.37 3.92 -27.50
CA THR A 520 -5.33 5.00 -27.82
C THR A 520 -6.38 5.17 -26.73
N THR A 521 -6.89 6.40 -26.56
CA THR A 521 -7.98 6.71 -25.62
C THR A 521 -9.22 5.84 -25.86
N GLU A 522 -9.52 5.51 -27.12
CA GLU A 522 -10.67 4.65 -27.46
C GLU A 522 -10.50 3.22 -26.92
N ILE A 523 -9.32 2.63 -27.10
CA ILE A 523 -9.02 1.29 -26.58
C ILE A 523 -9.07 1.31 -25.04
N MET A 524 -8.50 2.34 -24.42
CA MET A 524 -8.55 2.51 -22.96
C MET A 524 -9.97 2.61 -22.42
N LYS A 525 -10.85 3.38 -23.08
CA LYS A 525 -12.26 3.49 -22.68
C LYS A 525 -12.98 2.15 -22.74
N LYS A 526 -12.79 1.38 -23.82
CA LYS A 526 -13.35 0.02 -23.96
C LYS A 526 -12.80 -0.92 -22.87
N ALA A 527 -11.50 -0.84 -22.61
CA ALA A 527 -10.83 -1.68 -21.63
C ALA A 527 -11.31 -1.40 -20.20
N MET A 528 -11.50 -0.12 -19.84
CA MET A 528 -12.02 0.26 -18.54
C MET A 528 -13.48 -0.14 -18.34
N GLU A 529 -14.33 -0.06 -19.36
CA GLU A 529 -15.71 -0.54 -19.26
C GLU A 529 -15.76 -2.07 -19.08
N GLN A 530 -14.95 -2.82 -19.85
CA GLN A 530 -14.86 -4.27 -19.66
C GLN A 530 -14.33 -4.63 -18.26
N ALA A 531 -13.35 -3.87 -17.75
CA ALA A 531 -12.85 -4.02 -16.39
C ALA A 531 -13.93 -3.73 -15.34
N ARG A 532 -14.76 -2.70 -15.55
CA ARG A 532 -15.88 -2.35 -14.67
C ARG A 532 -16.90 -3.49 -14.60
N GLN A 533 -17.30 -4.05 -15.75
CA GLN A 533 -18.20 -5.20 -15.78
C GLN A 533 -17.63 -6.39 -15.02
N GLY A 534 -16.33 -6.67 -15.22
CA GLY A 534 -15.68 -7.76 -14.52
C GLY A 534 -15.55 -7.54 -13.02
N ARG A 535 -15.24 -6.31 -12.59
CA ARG A 535 -15.21 -5.89 -11.19
C ARG A 535 -16.57 -6.10 -10.51
N LEU A 536 -17.66 -5.68 -11.16
CA LEU A 536 -19.03 -5.87 -10.66
C LEU A 536 -19.41 -7.35 -10.56
N HIS A 537 -19.01 -8.17 -11.53
CA HIS A 537 -19.21 -9.61 -11.47
C HIS A 537 -18.53 -10.23 -10.24
N ILE A 538 -17.26 -9.89 -9.99
CA ILE A 538 -16.50 -10.37 -8.83
C ILE A 538 -17.15 -9.93 -7.52
N LEU A 539 -17.53 -8.64 -7.41
CA LEU A 539 -18.24 -8.11 -6.23
C LEU A 539 -19.51 -8.90 -5.94
N SER A 540 -20.31 -9.20 -6.97
CA SER A 540 -21.57 -9.94 -6.79
C SER A 540 -21.37 -11.37 -6.25
N ILE A 541 -20.19 -11.97 -6.46
CA ILE A 541 -19.84 -13.28 -5.92
C ILE A 541 -19.36 -13.14 -4.47
N MET A 542 -18.54 -12.13 -4.20
CA MET A 542 -18.06 -11.82 -2.84
C MET A 542 -19.22 -11.48 -1.89
N GLU A 543 -20.18 -10.68 -2.34
CA GLU A 543 -21.38 -10.30 -1.56
C GLU A 543 -22.24 -11.52 -1.15
N LYS A 544 -22.24 -12.60 -1.94
CA LYS A 544 -22.91 -13.85 -1.58
C LYS A 544 -22.22 -14.58 -0.43
N CYS A 545 -20.93 -14.32 -0.21
CA CYS A 545 -20.15 -14.90 0.89
C CYS A 545 -20.36 -14.09 2.18
N ILE A 546 -20.22 -12.77 2.10
CA ILE A 546 -20.44 -11.84 3.20
C ILE A 546 -20.81 -10.46 2.63
N ASP A 547 -21.97 -9.92 3.00
CA ASP A 547 -22.49 -8.64 2.52
C ASP A 547 -22.36 -7.50 3.54
N LYS A 548 -22.13 -7.84 4.82
CA LYS A 548 -22.03 -6.91 5.94
C LYS A 548 -20.92 -7.33 6.90
N PRO A 549 -20.34 -6.37 7.64
CA PRO A 549 -19.38 -6.69 8.68
C PRO A 549 -19.98 -7.68 9.69
N ALA A 550 -19.20 -8.71 10.04
CA ALA A 550 -19.55 -9.62 11.12
C ALA A 550 -19.45 -8.91 12.48
N PRO A 551 -20.04 -9.45 13.56
CA PRO A 551 -19.69 -9.00 14.91
C PRO A 551 -18.19 -9.17 15.17
N LEU A 552 -17.60 -8.26 15.95
CA LEU A 552 -16.19 -8.35 16.35
C LEU A 552 -15.89 -9.72 16.98
N ALA A 553 -14.74 -10.30 16.62
CA ALA A 553 -14.29 -11.56 17.18
C ALA A 553 -14.16 -11.47 18.72
N LYS A 554 -14.50 -12.55 19.43
CA LYS A 554 -14.48 -12.59 20.91
C LYS A 554 -13.09 -12.31 21.50
N ASN A 555 -12.04 -12.63 20.76
CA ASN A 555 -10.64 -12.43 21.13
C ASN A 555 -10.06 -11.11 20.59
N ALA A 556 -10.82 -10.32 19.83
CA ALA A 556 -10.40 -8.99 19.44
C ALA A 556 -10.30 -8.08 20.68
N PRO A 557 -9.36 -7.14 20.72
CA PRO A 557 -9.28 -6.15 21.79
C PRO A 557 -10.63 -5.45 21.95
N GLN A 558 -11.12 -5.34 23.17
CA GLN A 558 -12.28 -4.52 23.49
C GLN A 558 -11.79 -3.09 23.71
N ILE A 559 -12.43 -2.15 23.02
CA ILE A 559 -12.08 -0.73 23.07
C ILE A 559 -13.28 0.04 23.61
N LEU A 560 -13.09 0.69 24.75
CA LEU A 560 -14.07 1.60 25.32
C LEU A 560 -13.54 3.02 25.25
N THR A 561 -14.25 3.87 24.54
CA THR A 561 -13.95 5.30 24.49
C THR A 561 -14.89 6.06 25.42
N MET A 562 -14.36 7.05 26.13
CA MET A 562 -15.12 8.02 26.91
C MET A 562 -14.45 9.39 26.84
N LYS A 563 -15.23 10.45 27.06
CA LYS A 563 -14.71 11.82 27.11
C LYS A 563 -14.71 12.31 28.56
N ILE A 564 -13.61 12.94 28.97
CA ILE A 564 -13.44 13.56 30.29
C ILE A 564 -13.19 15.06 30.13
N PRO A 565 -13.47 15.88 31.16
CA PRO A 565 -13.09 17.29 31.11
C PRO A 565 -11.57 17.46 31.00
N VAL A 566 -11.12 18.38 30.15
CA VAL A 566 -9.69 18.58 29.82
C VAL A 566 -8.85 18.91 31.07
N ASP A 567 -9.42 19.65 32.02
CA ASP A 567 -8.77 19.97 33.29
C ASP A 567 -8.54 18.75 34.21
N LYS A 568 -9.22 17.62 33.95
CA LYS A 568 -9.11 16.37 34.72
C LYS A 568 -8.10 15.38 34.13
N ILE A 569 -7.57 15.63 32.93
CA ILE A 569 -6.56 14.77 32.29
C ILE A 569 -5.35 14.60 33.23
N GLY A 570 -4.86 15.69 33.82
CA GLY A 570 -3.74 15.66 34.75
C GLY A 570 -4.01 14.83 36.02
N ALA A 571 -5.25 14.83 36.52
CA ALA A 571 -5.64 14.02 37.68
C ALA A 571 -5.69 12.52 37.35
N LEU A 572 -6.17 12.18 36.15
CA LEU A 572 -6.18 10.81 35.65
C LEU A 572 -4.76 10.28 35.46
N ILE A 573 -3.88 11.02 34.78
CA ILE A 573 -2.48 10.62 34.52
C ILE A 573 -1.69 10.53 35.84
N GLY A 574 -1.83 11.53 36.70
CA GLY A 574 -1.08 11.66 37.95
C GLY A 574 0.41 11.97 37.74
N PRO A 575 1.17 12.25 38.81
CA PRO A 575 2.58 12.58 38.71
C PRO A 575 3.40 11.47 38.03
N GLY A 576 4.06 11.78 36.91
CA GLY A 576 4.86 10.81 36.14
C GLY A 576 4.06 9.64 35.52
N GLY A 577 2.74 9.80 35.36
CA GLY A 577 1.86 8.75 34.85
C GLY A 577 1.53 7.66 35.87
N LYS A 578 1.77 7.89 37.16
CA LYS A 578 1.61 6.87 38.21
C LYS A 578 0.17 6.34 38.31
N ASN A 579 -0.83 7.20 38.20
CA ASN A 579 -2.24 6.84 38.38
C ASN A 579 -2.73 5.98 37.20
N VAL A 580 -2.50 6.42 35.96
CA VAL A 580 -2.80 5.62 34.76
C VAL A 580 -2.07 4.28 34.77
N LYS A 581 -0.77 4.25 35.12
CA LYS A 581 -0.01 2.99 35.21
C LYS A 581 -0.59 2.03 36.26
N ALA A 582 -1.04 2.56 37.41
CA ALA A 582 -1.69 1.75 38.44
C ALA A 582 -3.03 1.18 37.98
N LEU A 583 -3.86 1.97 37.29
CA LEU A 583 -5.12 1.51 36.70
C LEU A 583 -4.88 0.44 35.62
N CYS A 584 -3.91 0.68 34.74
CA CYS A 584 -3.52 -0.27 33.69
C CYS A 584 -3.10 -1.62 34.31
N ALA A 585 -2.26 -1.60 35.35
CA ALA A 585 -1.81 -2.80 36.04
C ALA A 585 -2.93 -3.49 36.83
N GLN A 586 -3.80 -2.73 37.49
CA GLN A 586 -4.88 -3.27 38.34
C GLN A 586 -5.95 -3.99 37.51
N TYR A 587 -6.31 -3.42 36.36
CA TYR A 587 -7.38 -3.95 35.52
C TYR A 587 -6.86 -4.75 34.31
N ASP A 588 -5.54 -4.89 34.13
CA ASP A 588 -4.93 -5.51 32.94
C ASP A 588 -5.46 -4.88 31.64
N VAL A 589 -5.39 -3.54 31.58
CA VAL A 589 -5.84 -2.72 30.45
C VAL A 589 -4.74 -1.77 30.02
N THR A 590 -4.84 -1.25 28.80
CA THR A 590 -4.09 -0.06 28.36
C THR A 590 -5.03 1.13 28.31
N ILE A 591 -4.63 2.26 28.88
CA ILE A 591 -5.40 3.51 28.83
C ILE A 591 -4.58 4.52 28.03
N ASN A 592 -5.15 4.99 26.92
CA ASN A 592 -4.63 6.12 26.15
C ASN A 592 -5.47 7.36 26.44
N THR A 593 -4.82 8.52 26.53
CA THR A 593 -5.45 9.81 26.80
C THR A 593 -4.98 10.83 25.77
N GLU A 594 -5.92 11.46 25.09
CA GLU A 594 -5.67 12.53 24.11
C GLU A 594 -5.86 13.91 24.76
N ASP A 595 -5.24 14.94 24.19
CA ASP A 595 -5.25 16.32 24.73
C ASP A 595 -6.65 16.96 24.70
N ASP A 596 -7.58 16.42 23.91
CA ASP A 596 -8.97 16.88 23.80
C ASP A 596 -9.89 16.28 24.89
N GLY A 597 -9.34 15.49 25.82
CA GLY A 597 -10.07 14.80 26.88
C GLY A 597 -10.62 13.43 26.47
N THR A 598 -10.29 12.91 25.28
CA THR A 598 -10.67 11.56 24.89
C THR A 598 -9.81 10.53 25.62
N VAL A 599 -10.46 9.59 26.30
CA VAL A 599 -9.83 8.47 26.98
C VAL A 599 -10.26 7.17 26.33
N THR A 600 -9.29 6.39 25.86
CA THR A 600 -9.52 5.10 25.22
C THR A 600 -8.93 3.98 26.07
N ILE A 601 -9.76 3.01 26.44
CA ILE A 601 -9.40 1.88 27.29
C ILE A 601 -9.42 0.61 26.45
N TYR A 602 -8.26 -0.02 26.31
CA TYR A 602 -8.06 -1.26 25.57
C TYR A 602 -7.92 -2.44 26.54
N SER A 603 -8.64 -3.53 26.28
CA SER A 603 -8.56 -4.75 27.10
C SER A 603 -8.75 -6.00 26.25
N LYS A 604 -8.12 -7.11 26.63
CA LYS A 604 -8.47 -8.44 26.07
C LYS A 604 -9.78 -9.00 26.65
N ASN A 605 -10.27 -8.43 27.74
CA ASN A 605 -11.47 -8.85 28.46
C ASN A 605 -12.42 -7.66 28.69
N GLY A 606 -13.65 -7.74 28.18
CA GLY A 606 -14.66 -6.68 28.31
C GLY A 606 -15.01 -6.32 29.76
N LEU A 607 -14.98 -7.28 30.69
CA LEU A 607 -15.25 -7.02 32.11
C LEU A 607 -14.20 -6.10 32.74
N ASN A 608 -12.93 -6.32 32.37
CA ASN A 608 -11.81 -5.50 32.82
C ASN A 608 -11.89 -4.09 32.23
N ALA A 609 -12.28 -3.96 30.96
CA ALA A 609 -12.47 -2.67 30.31
C ALA A 609 -13.54 -1.84 31.01
N GLU A 610 -14.71 -2.43 31.31
CA GLU A 610 -15.79 -1.74 32.01
C GLU A 610 -15.42 -1.37 33.45
N ALA A 611 -14.70 -2.24 34.16
CA ALA A 611 -14.19 -1.94 35.49
C ALA A 611 -13.21 -0.76 35.49
N ALA A 612 -12.28 -0.74 34.52
CA ALA A 612 -11.36 0.36 34.32
C ALA A 612 -12.09 1.65 33.93
N LYS A 613 -13.08 1.59 33.03
CA LYS A 613 -13.92 2.73 32.64
C LYS A 613 -14.64 3.33 33.84
N LYS A 614 -15.19 2.51 34.72
CA LYS A 614 -15.83 2.95 35.96
C LYS A 614 -14.83 3.61 36.91
N ALA A 615 -13.61 3.08 37.02
CA ALA A 615 -12.56 3.66 37.85
C ALA A 615 -12.09 5.02 37.31
N VAL A 616 -11.85 5.12 36.00
CA VAL A 616 -11.54 6.39 35.32
C VAL A 616 -12.64 7.41 35.58
N LYS A 617 -13.88 7.02 35.34
CA LYS A 617 -15.06 7.85 35.56
C LYS A 617 -15.13 8.36 37.01
N GLY A 618 -14.88 7.49 38.00
CA GLY A 618 -14.86 7.88 39.41
C GLY A 618 -13.76 8.88 39.79
N ILE A 619 -12.63 8.89 39.09
CA ILE A 619 -11.54 9.86 39.30
C ILE A 619 -11.88 11.20 38.65
N THR A 620 -12.49 11.15 37.46
CA THR A 620 -12.72 12.34 36.62
C THR A 620 -14.06 13.03 36.87
N GLU A 621 -15.05 12.33 37.42
CA GLU A 621 -16.34 12.92 37.78
C GLU A 621 -16.23 13.84 38.98
N ASP A 622 -16.82 15.02 38.86
CA ASP A 622 -17.01 15.90 40.01
C ASP A 622 -18.22 15.45 40.83
N PRO A 623 -18.10 15.45 42.17
CA PRO A 623 -19.21 15.06 43.02
C PRO A 623 -20.33 16.09 42.90
N GLU A 624 -21.52 15.61 42.58
CA GLU A 624 -22.70 16.45 42.34
C GLU A 624 -23.38 16.78 43.66
N VAL A 625 -23.68 18.07 43.85
CA VAL A 625 -24.42 18.55 45.01
C VAL A 625 -25.84 18.01 44.97
N GLY A 626 -26.29 17.40 46.07
CA GLY A 626 -27.59 16.75 46.18
C GLY A 626 -27.54 15.23 45.99
N THR A 627 -26.45 14.66 45.49
CA THR A 627 -26.32 13.22 45.26
C THR A 627 -25.93 12.47 46.55
N ILE A 628 -26.55 11.31 46.77
CA ILE A 628 -26.22 10.39 47.88
C ILE A 628 -25.15 9.41 47.43
N TYR A 629 -24.01 9.40 48.13
CA TYR A 629 -22.88 8.52 47.88
C TYR A 629 -22.74 7.49 49.01
N GLN A 630 -22.29 6.27 48.67
CA GLN A 630 -21.84 5.30 49.68
C GLN A 630 -20.36 5.53 49.97
N GLY A 631 -20.09 6.31 51.01
CA GLY A 631 -18.74 6.75 51.34
C GLY A 631 -18.09 5.95 52.46
N THR A 632 -16.76 5.79 52.39
CA THR A 632 -15.99 5.08 53.44
C THR A 632 -15.36 6.09 54.40
N VAL A 633 -15.54 5.90 55.70
CA VAL A 633 -14.93 6.74 56.74
C VAL A 633 -13.41 6.52 56.74
N LYS A 634 -12.63 7.53 56.37
CA LYS A 634 -11.15 7.45 56.32
C LYS A 634 -10.49 7.85 57.62
N ARG A 635 -10.99 8.91 58.25
CA ARG A 635 -10.49 9.41 59.54
C ARG A 635 -11.63 10.03 60.33
N ILE A 636 -11.56 9.86 61.64
CA ILE A 636 -12.47 10.49 62.59
C ILE A 636 -11.74 11.61 63.34
N MET A 637 -12.39 12.77 63.45
CA MET A 637 -11.94 13.92 64.22
C MET A 637 -13.00 14.28 65.27
N ASP A 638 -12.64 15.07 66.28
CA ASP A 638 -13.57 15.45 67.35
C ASP A 638 -14.82 16.22 66.85
N PHE A 639 -14.69 16.90 65.72
CA PHE A 639 -15.75 17.74 65.12
C PHE A 639 -16.48 17.09 63.94
N GLY A 640 -16.08 15.90 63.49
CA GLY A 640 -16.70 15.22 62.35
C GLY A 640 -15.88 14.05 61.80
N ALA A 641 -16.38 13.43 60.75
CA ALA A 641 -15.71 12.34 60.04
C ALA A 641 -15.40 12.75 58.61
N PHE A 642 -14.19 12.46 58.13
CA PHE A 642 -13.88 12.57 56.71
C PHE A 642 -14.26 11.28 56.01
N VAL A 643 -15.14 11.41 55.04
CA VAL A 643 -15.72 10.30 54.29
C VAL A 643 -15.27 10.44 52.84
N GLU A 644 -14.62 9.40 52.32
CA GLU A 644 -14.26 9.33 50.90
C GLU A 644 -15.51 8.92 50.12
N ILE A 645 -16.01 9.81 49.24
CA ILE A 645 -17.21 9.58 48.42
C ILE A 645 -16.88 9.15 46.99
N LEU A 646 -15.71 9.53 46.50
CA LEU A 646 -15.12 9.14 45.22
C LEU A 646 -13.61 8.97 45.42
N PRO A 647 -12.91 8.15 44.61
CA PRO A 647 -11.47 7.94 44.74
C PRO A 647 -10.68 9.26 44.83
N GLY A 648 -10.03 9.50 45.97
CA GLY A 648 -9.24 10.72 46.20
C GLY A 648 -10.05 11.98 46.53
N LYS A 649 -11.38 11.90 46.68
CA LYS A 649 -12.25 13.01 47.08
C LYS A 649 -12.88 12.72 48.45
N GLU A 650 -12.30 13.36 49.47
CA GLU A 650 -12.79 13.32 50.86
C GLU A 650 -13.68 14.53 51.14
N GLY A 651 -14.84 14.27 51.76
CA GLY A 651 -15.71 15.32 52.30
C GLY A 651 -15.86 15.21 53.81
N LEU A 652 -16.11 16.33 54.47
CA LEU A 652 -16.32 16.38 55.91
C LEU A 652 -17.82 16.21 56.22
N CYS A 653 -18.15 15.16 56.95
CA CYS A 653 -19.44 15.02 57.62
C CYS A 653 -19.32 15.56 59.05
N HIS A 654 -19.83 16.78 59.27
CA HIS A 654 -19.75 17.44 60.57
C HIS A 654 -20.58 16.68 61.63
N ILE A 655 -20.18 16.72 62.90
CA ILE A 655 -20.86 15.98 63.99
C ILE A 655 -22.36 16.26 64.10
N SER A 656 -22.79 17.50 63.77
CA SER A 656 -24.21 17.90 63.75
C SER A 656 -25.03 17.27 62.62
N LYS A 657 -24.37 16.67 61.62
CA LYS A 657 -24.97 16.04 60.45
C LYS A 657 -24.87 14.51 60.45
N LEU A 658 -24.44 13.93 61.58
CA LEU A 658 -24.29 12.47 61.77
C LEU A 658 -25.49 11.79 62.45
N SER A 659 -26.28 12.51 63.24
CA SER A 659 -27.47 11.94 63.88
C SER A 659 -28.49 13.02 64.26
N LYS A 660 -29.78 12.66 64.24
CA LYS A 660 -30.88 13.53 64.74
C LYS A 660 -30.88 13.69 66.26
N GLN A 661 -30.17 12.81 66.97
CA GLN A 661 -30.01 12.86 68.42
C GLN A 661 -28.65 13.47 68.78
N ARG A 662 -28.52 14.06 69.98
CA ARG A 662 -27.28 14.72 70.41
C ARG A 662 -26.17 13.68 70.61
N VAL A 663 -25.14 13.75 69.78
CA VAL A 663 -23.95 12.90 69.83
C VAL A 663 -22.84 13.63 70.57
N ASN A 664 -22.24 13.02 71.58
CA ASN A 664 -21.13 13.61 72.34
C ASN A 664 -19.76 13.35 71.70
N LYS A 665 -19.56 12.18 71.07
CA LYS A 665 -18.35 11.85 70.31
C LYS A 665 -18.68 11.18 68.99
N VAL A 666 -17.96 11.53 67.92
CA VAL A 666 -18.14 10.93 66.59
C VAL A 666 -17.90 9.42 66.60
N THR A 667 -17.00 8.95 67.45
CA THR A 667 -16.69 7.53 67.68
C THR A 667 -17.86 6.72 68.26
N ASP A 668 -18.88 7.38 68.81
CA ASP A 668 -20.07 6.71 69.34
C ASP A 668 -21.01 6.24 68.22
N VAL A 669 -20.82 6.76 66.99
CA VAL A 669 -21.72 6.54 65.85
C VAL A 669 -20.98 5.97 64.64
N LEU A 670 -19.71 6.32 64.46
CA LEU A 670 -18.90 5.88 63.34
C LEU A 670 -17.61 5.20 63.78
N THR A 671 -17.18 4.23 62.97
CA THR A 671 -15.86 3.60 63.05
C THR A 671 -15.05 3.87 61.79
N GLU A 672 -13.73 3.97 61.90
CA GLU A 672 -12.86 4.10 60.73
C GLU A 672 -12.98 2.83 59.87
N GLY A 673 -13.08 3.01 58.55
CA GLY A 673 -13.35 1.95 57.59
C GLY A 673 -14.83 1.60 57.40
N GLN A 674 -15.74 2.20 58.17
CA GLN A 674 -17.18 1.97 58.01
C GLN A 674 -17.71 2.64 56.72
N VAL A 675 -18.56 1.92 55.97
CA VAL A 675 -19.25 2.45 54.78
C VAL A 675 -20.60 3.01 55.20
N ILE A 676 -20.87 4.28 54.86
CA ILE A 676 -22.10 4.99 55.22
C ILE A 676 -22.68 5.78 54.03
N PRO A 677 -24.03 5.83 53.87
CA PRO A 677 -24.67 6.72 52.91
C PRO A 677 -24.55 8.18 53.35
N VAL A 678 -23.99 9.04 52.51
CA VAL A 678 -23.81 10.48 52.78
C VAL A 678 -24.23 11.31 51.58
N LYS A 679 -25.00 12.37 51.82
CA LYS A 679 -25.44 13.33 50.79
C LYS A 679 -24.45 14.48 50.71
N LEU A 680 -24.03 14.86 49.50
CA LEU A 680 -23.25 16.07 49.29
C LEU A 680 -24.17 17.29 49.37
N LEU A 681 -23.96 18.16 50.37
CA LEU A 681 -24.80 19.34 50.59
C LEU A 681 -24.32 20.55 49.80
N GLU A 682 -23.02 20.78 49.76
CA GLU A 682 -22.40 21.89 49.06
C GLU A 682 -20.91 21.64 48.87
N VAL A 683 -20.34 22.35 47.90
CA VAL A 683 -18.89 22.51 47.72
C VAL A 683 -18.56 23.94 48.11
N ASP A 684 -17.72 24.13 49.14
CA ASP A 684 -17.39 25.46 49.64
C ASP A 684 -16.51 26.27 48.65
N LYS A 685 -16.30 27.57 48.94
CA LYS A 685 -15.48 28.45 48.10
C LYS A 685 -14.00 28.05 48.01
N GLN A 686 -13.54 27.13 48.85
CA GLN A 686 -12.19 26.56 48.85
C GLN A 686 -12.15 25.15 48.23
N GLY A 687 -13.26 24.65 47.67
CA GLY A 687 -13.37 23.34 47.05
C GLY A 687 -13.59 22.17 48.03
N ARG A 688 -13.93 22.44 49.29
CA ARG A 688 -14.18 21.40 50.31
C ARG A 688 -15.60 20.89 50.22
N LEU A 689 -15.75 19.57 50.33
CA LEU A 689 -17.03 18.87 50.19
C LEU A 689 -17.71 18.74 51.56
N ASN A 690 -18.90 19.31 51.71
CA ASN A 690 -19.70 19.20 52.94
C ASN A 690 -20.74 18.08 52.81
N LEU A 691 -20.65 17.10 53.70
CA LEU A 691 -21.46 15.87 53.67
C LEU A 691 -22.46 15.80 54.81
N SER A 692 -23.57 15.08 54.58
CA SER A 692 -24.58 14.82 55.61
C SER A 692 -25.11 13.39 55.56
N TYR A 693 -25.05 12.71 56.69
CA TYR A 693 -25.60 11.37 56.87
C TYR A 693 -27.11 11.42 57.14
N ILE A 694 -27.58 12.40 57.92
CA ILE A 694 -29.00 12.56 58.25
C ILE A 694 -29.83 12.87 57.00
N ASP A 695 -29.33 13.79 56.17
CA ASP A 695 -30.05 14.22 54.97
C ASP A 695 -30.10 13.10 53.90
N ALA A 696 -29.15 12.16 53.93
CA ALA A 696 -29.19 10.95 53.09
C ALA A 696 -30.22 9.91 53.59
N LEU A 697 -30.42 9.80 54.91
CA LEU A 697 -31.40 8.89 55.50
C LEU A 697 -32.85 9.36 55.33
N ASP A 698 -33.06 10.66 55.23
CA ASP A 698 -34.40 11.25 55.10
C ASP A 698 -34.98 11.15 53.67
N GLU A 699 -34.13 11.03 52.64
CA GLU A 699 -34.54 10.83 51.24
C GLU A 699 -34.73 9.36 50.84
N GLN A 700 -34.31 8.40 51.67
CA GLN A 700 -34.53 6.95 51.45
C GLN A 700 -35.87 6.43 52.02
N LYS A 701 -36.66 7.30 52.67
CA LYS A 701 -38.03 7.01 53.12
C LYS A 701 -39.04 7.53 52.12
#